data_AF-A0A4Q4TJL3-F1
#
_entry.id   AF-A0A4Q4TJL3-F1
#
_cell.length_a   1.000
_cell.length_b   1.000
_cell.length_c   1.000
_cell.angle_alpha   90.00
_cell.angle_beta   90.00
_cell.angle_gamma   90.00
#
_symmetry.space_group_name_H-M   'P 1'
#
loop_
_entity.id
_entity.type
_entity.pdbx_description
1 polymer ?
#
loop_
_entity_poly.entity_id
_entity_poly.type
_entity_poly.pdbx_seq_one_letter_code
_entity_poly.pdbx_strand_id
1 'polypeptide(L)'
;MGNTDGILPPEAGVSSISPHGTIENTRERECSLRRKLRNGLDSITTKADFVTLLADKADPDIFVEGVGPISLPLSEVQAKKLITKSHQAPFGKGSETIVDTSVRNTWEINPEQFQIRSPQWNGFLDNVLRKVARELGISPPISAELYKMLLYEKGAMFKAHREWLAVKPPSAMSLLENSPGLRRALESWLRDVKTGRRKATPLYYVLSHKYTEANISLQALKATDRVRVQALRAACLELGFDIFLTTLEKTETGTAEEEYGYGRYSRYDDYYDEDEEDSDSDGHHTIDDITETDYYAKGIFDLKGSKVASSISFDEDDIIQEDAFGDEPDEEDYEGYMGNWVRNANMVLSYLQELTLNQGPQATHWYRESAVIIIPSQGTLPFLSRVLRDKIITSCDRDDAAGIVSYYIDKCKATPQKGSLFRELHKILEHLWTTDQSRPSAFALSGDNLKGILKLCILRNEAPLLKLILVNNKQPAPTAFLSWIKAKLSEESNISWDTLQRVTVHSIQSQPTLSQRYEAISALTEATESSERVELLISQAVDTVLNDFGSNQTLSEEDGVSLFNLTLYYRNTDDLKTLVPEAIHKQASQTSFLLGLIKALRQSTKRKQVSEEEAKPIYETLSRLALRYLSLTTATATKKAPFVPGPHWLLPASTIRDRTAAVNYLTPEAMVLFLSSLFEYKLGEHLQMFASRVHTEAKFIKGEYFGSLWMPLFQDLPALLEQHKVPLTAPLWQQAFQSLLRAYLRNFVGKKPPKGDHRSQQVSCLCGDCFVLNRFLADARQTKGRFPMAKRRRQHLHNQLDHHGIDCTHETERRGSPQTLIVTKTTKKWDAAIAQWSERRAQAEIQLEAFDQAKLRLLLADQYDEIRGMRLLEEPPAESGRSAASVATASSSSRGDTSRPAKRSRTALAPVSTNPTPEQLARLDAEIARAAGVVPTTAPTKTATSSSSSAKIPNPRSTATSHMPPPAPPHPSSTTTWRGIGAHGAGPASSPVGSASQHPVARTTVGTGSKRKIVEVIDLTGDD
;
A
#
# COMPACT_ATOMS: atom_id res chain seq x y z
N MET A 1 59.19 13.94 31.52
CA MET A 1 60.50 13.74 32.20
C MET A 1 60.48 12.38 32.86
N GLY A 2 61.64 11.80 33.20
CA GLY A 2 61.72 10.49 33.85
C GLY A 2 61.34 10.51 35.35
N ASN A 3 61.38 9.44 36.15
CA ASN A 3 61.68 7.98 35.99
C ASN A 3 62.60 7.55 37.15
N THR A 4 62.10 6.77 38.12
CA THR A 4 62.79 6.02 39.20
C THR A 4 61.74 5.10 39.89
N ASP A 5 61.99 3.91 40.45
CA ASP A 5 63.14 2.97 40.42
C ASP A 5 62.70 1.54 40.84
N GLY A 6 63.43 0.49 40.41
CA GLY A 6 63.61 -0.83 41.06
C GLY A 6 62.42 -1.80 41.18
N ILE A 7 62.57 -3.14 41.16
CA ILE A 7 63.72 -4.07 41.27
C ILE A 7 63.48 -5.31 40.36
N LEU A 8 64.55 -6.00 39.92
CA LEU A 8 64.56 -7.20 39.04
C LEU A 8 65.28 -8.41 39.68
N PRO A 9 64.93 -9.66 39.30
CA PRO A 9 65.91 -10.68 38.87
C PRO A 9 65.37 -11.54 37.66
N PRO A 10 66.07 -12.54 37.07
CA PRO A 10 66.41 -12.47 35.63
C PRO A 10 65.88 -13.63 34.74
N GLU A 11 66.34 -13.63 33.47
CA GLU A 11 65.86 -14.41 32.32
C GLU A 11 66.27 -15.90 32.26
N ALA A 12 65.51 -16.70 31.50
CA ALA A 12 66.04 -17.80 30.66
C ALA A 12 65.02 -18.30 29.61
N GLY A 13 65.48 -18.61 28.38
CA GLY A 13 64.86 -19.63 27.52
C GLY A 13 63.78 -19.23 26.52
N VAL A 14 64.13 -18.48 25.47
CA VAL A 14 63.30 -18.40 24.24
C VAL A 14 63.50 -19.67 23.41
N SER A 15 62.40 -20.31 22.97
CA SER A 15 62.41 -21.20 21.81
C SER A 15 61.56 -20.60 20.70
N SER A 16 62.17 -20.35 19.55
CA SER A 16 61.53 -19.71 18.40
C SER A 16 60.57 -20.67 17.69
N ILE A 17 59.28 -20.35 17.66
CA ILE A 17 58.33 -20.93 16.71
C ILE A 17 58.05 -19.87 15.65
N SER A 18 58.33 -20.19 14.37
CA SER A 18 58.30 -19.25 13.26
C SER A 18 56.89 -18.73 12.94
N PRO A 19 56.73 -17.45 12.54
CA PRO A 19 55.42 -16.79 12.41
C PRO A 19 54.58 -17.21 11.18
N HIS A 20 54.90 -18.31 10.50
CA HIS A 20 54.20 -18.77 9.30
C HIS A 20 53.11 -19.84 9.55
N GLY A 21 53.22 -20.66 10.60
CA GLY A 21 52.38 -21.87 10.77
C GLY A 21 50.93 -21.67 11.23
N THR A 22 50.48 -20.42 11.46
CA THR A 22 49.17 -20.13 12.08
C THR A 22 48.02 -20.07 11.08
N ILE A 23 48.29 -19.70 9.82
CA ILE A 23 47.26 -19.45 8.81
C ILE A 23 46.81 -20.77 8.15
N GLU A 24 47.75 -21.62 7.75
CA GLU A 24 47.48 -22.94 7.14
C GLU A 24 46.60 -23.80 8.07
N ASN A 25 47.03 -23.93 9.33
CA ASN A 25 46.33 -24.67 10.38
C ASN A 25 44.94 -24.07 10.73
N THR A 26 44.61 -22.87 10.25
CA THR A 26 43.25 -22.32 10.32
C THR A 26 42.43 -22.79 9.11
N ARG A 27 42.90 -22.53 7.88
CA ARG A 27 42.21 -22.95 6.64
C ARG A 27 41.94 -24.45 6.59
N GLU A 28 42.93 -25.28 6.95
CA GLU A 28 42.76 -26.75 7.03
C GLU A 28 41.60 -27.17 7.94
N ARG A 29 41.41 -26.50 9.09
CA ARG A 29 40.33 -26.81 10.03
C ARG A 29 38.97 -26.42 9.48
N GLU A 30 38.89 -25.33 8.73
CA GLU A 30 37.64 -24.84 8.14
C GLU A 30 37.22 -25.72 6.96
N CYS A 31 38.15 -26.13 6.09
CA CYS A 31 37.89 -27.17 5.09
C CYS A 31 37.57 -28.53 5.74
N SER A 32 38.22 -28.88 6.85
CA SER A 32 37.88 -30.09 7.64
C SER A 32 36.46 -30.03 8.22
N LEU A 33 35.99 -28.86 8.64
CA LEU A 33 34.63 -28.66 9.14
C LEU A 33 33.60 -28.70 8.00
N ARG A 34 33.82 -27.96 6.90
CA ARG A 34 32.98 -27.99 5.70
C ARG A 34 32.77 -29.43 5.21
N ARG A 35 33.87 -30.18 5.02
CA ARG A 35 33.84 -31.59 4.62
C ARG A 35 33.10 -32.52 5.60
N LYS A 36 33.20 -32.28 6.91
CA LYS A 36 32.44 -33.05 7.92
C LYS A 36 30.94 -32.74 7.90
N LEU A 37 30.56 -31.48 7.65
CA LEU A 37 29.15 -31.08 7.51
C LEU A 37 28.56 -31.61 6.20
N ARG A 38 29.26 -31.42 5.07
CA ARG A 38 28.92 -31.99 3.75
C ARG A 38 28.66 -33.50 3.85
N ASN A 39 29.65 -34.26 4.30
CA ASN A 39 29.52 -35.72 4.44
C ASN A 39 28.38 -36.15 5.40
N GLY A 40 28.07 -35.35 6.42
CA GLY A 40 27.00 -35.64 7.39
C GLY A 40 25.58 -35.32 6.90
N LEU A 41 25.44 -34.38 5.95
CA LEU A 41 24.18 -34.05 5.26
C LEU A 41 23.98 -34.93 4.03
N ASP A 42 25.03 -35.15 3.25
CA ASP A 42 24.98 -35.93 2.01
C ASP A 42 24.70 -37.41 2.29
N SER A 43 25.14 -37.95 3.43
CA SER A 43 24.81 -39.31 3.90
C SER A 43 23.32 -39.50 4.25
N ILE A 44 22.55 -38.41 4.38
CA ILE A 44 21.10 -38.47 4.63
C ILE A 44 20.41 -38.55 3.26
N THR A 45 20.14 -39.78 2.83
CA THR A 45 19.50 -40.09 1.55
C THR A 45 18.15 -40.79 1.72
N THR A 46 17.24 -40.56 0.78
CA THR A 46 15.99 -41.33 0.64
C THR A 46 16.26 -42.56 -0.23
N LYS A 47 16.09 -43.77 0.30
CA LYS A 47 16.24 -45.04 -0.45
C LYS A 47 15.03 -45.36 -1.34
N ALA A 48 14.48 -44.35 -2.00
CA ALA A 48 13.25 -44.43 -2.77
C ALA A 48 13.42 -43.61 -4.05
N ASP A 49 13.11 -44.22 -5.18
CA ASP A 49 13.01 -43.57 -6.48
C ASP A 49 11.83 -42.58 -6.49
N PHE A 50 11.92 -41.53 -7.30
CA PHE A 50 10.81 -40.57 -7.45
C PHE A 50 9.68 -41.12 -8.35
N VAL A 51 10.04 -41.92 -9.35
CA VAL A 51 9.14 -42.56 -10.32
C VAL A 51 9.69 -43.96 -10.63
N THR A 52 8.80 -44.95 -10.69
CA THR A 52 9.07 -46.26 -11.31
C THR A 52 8.34 -46.36 -12.65
N LEU A 53 8.98 -47.02 -13.62
CA LEU A 53 8.44 -47.28 -14.96
C LEU A 53 8.44 -48.79 -15.23
N LEU A 54 7.32 -49.34 -15.70
CA LEU A 54 7.26 -50.73 -16.19
C LEU A 54 7.13 -50.72 -17.72
N ALA A 55 7.96 -51.52 -18.40
CA ALA A 55 7.96 -51.63 -19.85
C ALA A 55 6.88 -52.61 -20.38
N ASP A 56 6.51 -53.59 -19.55
CA ASP A 56 5.47 -54.57 -19.85
C ASP A 56 4.10 -53.89 -20.01
N LYS A 57 3.29 -54.40 -20.95
CA LYS A 57 1.95 -53.90 -21.22
C LYS A 57 0.97 -55.07 -21.25
N ALA A 58 -0.06 -55.00 -20.40
CA ALA A 58 -1.25 -55.85 -20.51
C ALA A 58 -2.38 -55.03 -21.13
N ASP A 59 -3.16 -55.64 -22.03
CA ASP A 59 -4.46 -55.09 -22.45
C ASP A 59 -5.49 -55.38 -21.34
N PRO A 60 -6.20 -54.37 -20.80
CA PRO A 60 -7.28 -54.58 -19.82
C PRO A 60 -8.55 -55.20 -20.41
N ASP A 61 -8.79 -55.15 -21.72
CA ASP A 61 -10.09 -55.46 -22.35
C ASP A 61 -11.25 -54.76 -21.64
N ILE A 62 -11.24 -53.43 -21.71
CA ILE A 62 -12.26 -52.56 -21.08
C ILE A 62 -13.58 -52.74 -21.81
N PHE A 63 -14.64 -53.03 -21.07
CA PHE A 63 -16.01 -53.11 -21.55
C PHE A 63 -16.89 -52.10 -20.82
N VAL A 64 -17.68 -51.31 -21.56
CA VAL A 64 -18.59 -50.30 -21.00
C VAL A 64 -20.03 -50.62 -21.41
N GLU A 65 -20.95 -50.64 -20.45
CA GLU A 65 -22.32 -51.07 -20.72
C GLU A 65 -23.07 -50.11 -21.68
N GLY A 66 -23.64 -50.68 -22.75
CA GLY A 66 -24.27 -49.92 -23.82
C GLY A 66 -23.31 -49.27 -24.83
N VAL A 67 -21.98 -49.40 -24.65
CA VAL A 67 -20.97 -49.00 -25.66
C VAL A 67 -20.33 -50.25 -26.29
N GLY A 68 -20.05 -51.27 -25.49
CA GLY A 68 -19.35 -52.50 -25.89
C GLY A 68 -17.88 -52.52 -25.43
N PRO A 69 -17.04 -53.39 -26.02
CA PRO A 69 -15.60 -53.34 -25.79
C PRO A 69 -14.99 -52.05 -26.34
N ILE A 70 -14.03 -51.49 -25.61
CA ILE A 70 -13.33 -50.25 -25.95
C ILE A 70 -12.00 -50.61 -26.61
N SER A 71 -11.89 -50.27 -27.89
CA SER A 71 -10.70 -50.51 -28.69
C SER A 71 -9.67 -49.40 -28.47
N LEU A 72 -8.39 -49.75 -28.44
CA LEU A 72 -7.28 -48.81 -28.38
C LEU A 72 -6.46 -48.89 -29.69
N PRO A 73 -6.11 -47.75 -30.33
CA PRO A 73 -6.46 -46.38 -29.97
C PRO A 73 -7.97 -46.10 -30.09
N LEU A 74 -8.48 -45.23 -29.21
CA LEU A 74 -9.90 -44.93 -29.08
C LEU A 74 -10.46 -44.25 -30.33
N SER A 75 -11.46 -44.86 -30.98
CA SER A 75 -12.15 -44.23 -32.11
C SER A 75 -13.07 -43.08 -31.67
N GLU A 76 -13.21 -42.05 -32.50
CA GLU A 76 -14.11 -40.91 -32.24
C GLU A 76 -15.58 -41.36 -32.02
N VAL A 77 -15.99 -42.45 -32.69
CA VAL A 77 -17.32 -43.05 -32.54
C VAL A 77 -17.49 -43.72 -31.17
N GLN A 78 -16.46 -44.41 -30.65
CA GLN A 78 -16.48 -44.91 -29.27
C GLN A 78 -16.40 -43.76 -28.27
N ALA A 79 -15.56 -42.74 -28.49
CA ALA A 79 -15.46 -41.56 -27.63
C ALA A 79 -16.81 -40.84 -27.47
N LYS A 80 -17.54 -40.59 -28.57
CA LYS A 80 -18.88 -39.99 -28.54
C LYS A 80 -19.91 -40.87 -27.80
N LYS A 81 -19.82 -42.19 -27.90
CA LYS A 81 -20.65 -43.13 -27.12
C LYS A 81 -20.27 -43.20 -25.63
N LEU A 82 -19.00 -42.98 -25.30
CA LEU A 82 -18.55 -42.86 -23.90
C LEU A 82 -19.11 -41.57 -23.29
N ILE A 83 -19.04 -40.43 -23.99
CA ILE A 83 -19.61 -39.15 -23.51
C ILE A 83 -21.09 -39.27 -23.16
N THR A 84 -21.90 -40.02 -23.93
CA THR A 84 -23.33 -40.25 -23.60
C THR A 84 -23.57 -41.23 -22.44
N LYS A 85 -22.51 -41.77 -21.82
CA LYS A 85 -22.52 -42.56 -20.57
C LYS A 85 -21.78 -41.87 -19.42
N SER A 86 -21.03 -40.80 -19.70
CA SER A 86 -20.29 -40.00 -18.72
C SER A 86 -21.16 -38.95 -18.02
N HIS A 87 -20.63 -38.41 -16.93
CA HIS A 87 -21.03 -37.13 -16.35
C HIS A 87 -19.85 -36.14 -16.38
N GLN A 88 -20.08 -34.86 -16.06
CA GLN A 88 -19.01 -33.88 -15.93
C GLN A 88 -18.24 -34.10 -14.63
N ALA A 89 -16.92 -34.13 -14.74
CA ALA A 89 -16.03 -34.65 -13.72
C ALA A 89 -15.85 -33.67 -12.54
N PRO A 90 -16.29 -33.99 -11.31
CA PRO A 90 -16.23 -33.06 -10.18
C PRO A 90 -14.80 -32.90 -9.64
N PHE A 91 -14.54 -31.86 -8.86
CA PHE A 91 -13.28 -31.63 -8.15
C PHE A 91 -13.53 -31.27 -6.68
N GLY A 92 -12.52 -31.51 -5.84
CA GLY A 92 -12.57 -31.18 -4.41
C GLY A 92 -12.21 -29.72 -4.14
N LYS A 93 -13.03 -29.03 -3.35
CA LYS A 93 -12.81 -27.66 -2.85
C LYS A 93 -12.86 -27.69 -1.31
N GLY A 94 -11.75 -28.07 -0.69
CA GLY A 94 -11.71 -28.33 0.75
C GLY A 94 -12.48 -29.61 1.09
N SER A 95 -13.58 -29.49 1.83
CA SER A 95 -14.50 -30.59 2.15
C SER A 95 -15.65 -30.78 1.16
N GLU A 96 -15.80 -29.90 0.17
CA GLU A 96 -16.89 -29.92 -0.81
C GLU A 96 -16.45 -30.58 -2.12
N THR A 97 -17.39 -31.26 -2.80
CA THR A 97 -17.20 -31.85 -4.13
C THR A 97 -18.10 -31.11 -5.12
N ILE A 98 -17.50 -30.41 -6.09
CA ILE A 98 -18.19 -29.42 -6.93
C ILE A 98 -17.87 -29.67 -8.42
N VAL A 99 -18.78 -29.34 -9.32
CA VAL A 99 -18.52 -29.29 -10.78
C VAL A 99 -18.33 -27.83 -11.19
N ASP A 100 -17.14 -27.48 -11.70
CA ASP A 100 -16.81 -26.16 -12.26
C ASP A 100 -15.93 -26.36 -13.50
N THR A 101 -16.49 -26.11 -14.68
CA THR A 101 -15.80 -26.30 -15.97
C THR A 101 -14.67 -25.29 -16.19
N SER A 102 -14.58 -24.22 -15.41
CA SER A 102 -13.42 -23.32 -15.39
C SER A 102 -12.24 -23.88 -14.62
N VAL A 103 -12.44 -24.92 -13.78
CA VAL A 103 -11.41 -25.61 -13.01
C VAL A 103 -11.09 -26.97 -13.61
N ARG A 104 -12.13 -27.75 -13.96
CA ARG A 104 -12.05 -29.09 -14.54
C ARG A 104 -13.16 -29.27 -15.59
N ASN A 105 -12.80 -29.25 -16.87
CA ASN A 105 -13.69 -29.67 -17.96
C ASN A 105 -13.19 -31.04 -18.46
N THR A 106 -13.87 -32.11 -18.06
CA THR A 106 -13.48 -33.51 -18.36
C THR A 106 -14.72 -34.39 -18.18
N TRP A 107 -14.81 -35.48 -18.93
CA TRP A 107 -15.89 -36.46 -18.77
C TRP A 107 -15.45 -37.61 -17.86
N GLU A 108 -16.30 -38.01 -16.90
CA GLU A 108 -16.02 -39.04 -15.89
C GLU A 108 -17.06 -40.17 -15.95
N ILE A 109 -16.58 -41.41 -15.88
CA ILE A 109 -17.37 -42.65 -15.85
C ILE A 109 -17.04 -43.39 -14.56
N ASN A 110 -18.08 -43.71 -13.79
CA ASN A 110 -18.00 -44.36 -12.48
C ASN A 110 -17.58 -45.84 -12.64
N PRO A 111 -16.89 -46.43 -11.64
CA PRO A 111 -16.31 -47.76 -11.75
C PRO A 111 -17.33 -48.89 -11.90
N GLU A 112 -18.59 -48.68 -11.51
CA GLU A 112 -19.68 -49.65 -11.70
C GLU A 112 -20.18 -49.70 -13.17
N GLN A 113 -19.89 -48.68 -13.98
CA GLN A 113 -20.36 -48.57 -15.37
C GLN A 113 -19.46 -49.30 -16.38
N PHE A 114 -18.29 -49.78 -15.96
CA PHE A 114 -17.32 -50.44 -16.83
C PHE A 114 -16.57 -51.58 -16.12
N GLN A 115 -16.03 -52.50 -16.91
CA GLN A 115 -15.36 -53.70 -16.42
C GLN A 115 -14.03 -53.91 -17.15
N ILE A 116 -13.02 -54.35 -16.41
CA ILE A 116 -11.74 -54.86 -16.93
C ILE A 116 -11.89 -56.37 -17.02
N ARG A 117 -11.93 -56.92 -18.24
CA ARG A 117 -12.26 -58.34 -18.48
C ARG A 117 -11.03 -59.23 -18.70
N SER A 118 -9.87 -58.64 -18.96
CA SER A 118 -8.64 -59.36 -19.24
C SER A 118 -8.19 -60.21 -18.04
N PRO A 119 -8.13 -61.56 -18.16
CA PRO A 119 -7.82 -62.44 -17.04
C PRO A 119 -6.35 -62.33 -16.57
N GLN A 120 -5.49 -61.67 -17.35
CA GLN A 120 -4.09 -61.42 -17.00
C GLN A 120 -3.92 -60.13 -16.18
N TRP A 121 -4.91 -59.23 -16.17
CA TRP A 121 -4.79 -57.87 -15.62
C TRP A 121 -4.40 -57.85 -14.14
N ASN A 122 -5.04 -58.68 -13.30
CA ASN A 122 -4.76 -58.68 -11.87
C ASN A 122 -3.32 -59.14 -11.56
N GLY A 123 -2.82 -60.16 -12.26
CA GLY A 123 -1.43 -60.63 -12.11
C GLY A 123 -0.39 -59.62 -12.62
N PHE A 124 -0.73 -58.83 -13.64
CA PHE A 124 0.05 -57.69 -14.10
C PHE A 124 0.06 -56.57 -13.04
N LEU A 125 -1.10 -56.20 -12.50
CA LEU A 125 -1.26 -55.17 -11.48
C LEU A 125 -0.53 -55.53 -10.18
N ASP A 126 -0.60 -56.79 -9.73
CA ASP A 126 0.20 -57.30 -8.61
C ASP A 126 1.71 -57.15 -8.86
N ASN A 127 2.16 -57.31 -10.11
CA ASN A 127 3.56 -57.13 -10.46
C ASN A 127 3.98 -55.66 -10.46
N VAL A 128 3.13 -54.77 -10.98
CA VAL A 128 3.28 -53.31 -10.86
C VAL A 128 3.37 -52.91 -9.39
N LEU A 129 2.44 -53.36 -8.54
CA LEU A 129 2.41 -53.01 -7.12
C LEU A 129 3.64 -53.52 -6.36
N ARG A 130 4.12 -54.75 -6.61
CA ARG A 130 5.38 -55.24 -6.03
C ARG A 130 6.60 -54.42 -6.48
N LYS A 131 6.63 -53.96 -7.73
CA LYS A 131 7.68 -53.07 -8.24
C LYS A 131 7.63 -51.69 -7.58
N VAL A 132 6.45 -51.06 -7.58
CA VAL A 132 6.15 -49.77 -6.95
C VAL A 132 6.52 -49.76 -5.47
N ALA A 133 6.11 -50.77 -4.69
CA ALA A 133 6.44 -50.85 -3.28
C ALA A 133 7.97 -50.91 -3.04
N ARG A 134 8.68 -51.72 -3.83
CA ARG A 134 10.13 -51.89 -3.71
C ARG A 134 10.90 -50.60 -4.07
N GLU A 135 10.57 -49.99 -5.20
CA GLU A 135 11.36 -48.89 -5.77
C GLU A 135 11.00 -47.53 -5.17
N LEU A 136 9.73 -47.29 -4.84
CA LEU A 136 9.33 -46.10 -4.05
C LEU A 136 9.55 -46.27 -2.53
N GLY A 137 10.21 -47.35 -2.09
CA GLY A 137 10.55 -47.60 -0.69
C GLY A 137 9.37 -47.76 0.28
N ILE A 138 8.20 -48.17 -0.22
CA ILE A 138 6.96 -48.31 0.55
C ILE A 138 6.91 -49.70 1.19
N SER A 139 6.71 -49.76 2.52
CA SER A 139 6.47 -51.02 3.22
C SER A 139 5.12 -51.63 2.80
N PRO A 140 5.09 -52.87 2.27
CA PRO A 140 3.84 -53.54 1.87
C PRO A 140 2.98 -53.93 3.09
N PRO A 141 1.67 -54.21 2.91
CA PRO A 141 0.95 -54.28 1.63
C PRO A 141 0.58 -52.91 1.04
N ILE A 142 0.53 -52.85 -0.28
CA ILE A 142 -0.19 -51.80 -1.03
C ILE A 142 -1.19 -52.48 -1.98
N SER A 143 -2.31 -51.80 -2.25
CA SER A 143 -3.37 -52.25 -3.16
C SER A 143 -3.63 -51.17 -4.24
N ALA A 144 -4.30 -51.57 -5.31
CA ALA A 144 -4.89 -50.66 -6.28
C ALA A 144 -6.33 -51.10 -6.54
N GLU A 145 -7.23 -50.13 -6.63
CA GLU A 145 -8.67 -50.33 -6.77
C GLU A 145 -9.17 -49.54 -7.98
N LEU A 146 -10.24 -50.02 -8.62
CA LEU A 146 -10.80 -49.37 -9.80
C LEU A 146 -11.59 -48.14 -9.36
N TYR A 147 -10.95 -46.96 -9.36
CA TYR A 147 -11.57 -45.74 -8.86
C TYR A 147 -12.55 -45.10 -9.87
N LYS A 148 -12.14 -44.94 -11.13
CA LYS A 148 -12.95 -44.33 -12.22
C LYS A 148 -12.22 -44.35 -13.57
N MET A 149 -12.93 -44.02 -14.65
CA MET A 149 -12.35 -43.75 -15.97
C MET A 149 -12.63 -42.30 -16.40
N LEU A 150 -11.65 -41.66 -17.05
CA LEU A 150 -11.71 -40.27 -17.49
C LEU A 150 -11.54 -40.16 -19.01
N LEU A 151 -12.31 -39.27 -19.64
CA LEU A 151 -12.22 -38.98 -21.07
C LEU A 151 -12.00 -37.47 -21.28
N TYR A 152 -10.86 -37.16 -21.88
CA TYR A 152 -10.43 -35.81 -22.23
C TYR A 152 -10.71 -35.55 -23.72
N GLU A 153 -11.57 -34.59 -24.01
CA GLU A 153 -11.80 -34.07 -25.36
C GLU A 153 -10.76 -33.00 -25.74
N LYS A 154 -10.70 -32.58 -27.01
CA LYS A 154 -9.76 -31.55 -27.45
C LYS A 154 -10.11 -30.20 -26.81
N GLY A 155 -9.25 -29.72 -25.90
CA GLY A 155 -9.50 -28.53 -25.09
C GLY A 155 -10.04 -28.81 -23.68
N ALA A 156 -10.20 -30.09 -23.30
CA ALA A 156 -10.39 -30.49 -21.91
C ALA A 156 -9.18 -30.07 -21.05
N MET A 157 -9.43 -29.68 -19.81
CA MET A 157 -8.39 -29.20 -18.89
C MET A 157 -8.73 -29.51 -17.43
N PHE A 158 -7.70 -29.59 -16.60
CA PHE A 158 -7.81 -29.55 -15.15
C PHE A 158 -6.66 -28.66 -14.62
N LYS A 159 -6.98 -27.65 -13.80
CA LYS A 159 -5.96 -26.77 -13.19
C LYS A 159 -4.97 -27.56 -12.32
N ALA A 160 -3.74 -27.05 -12.18
CA ALA A 160 -2.72 -27.67 -11.35
C ALA A 160 -3.21 -27.82 -9.89
N HIS A 161 -3.09 -29.03 -9.35
CA HIS A 161 -3.62 -29.44 -8.04
C HIS A 161 -2.71 -30.48 -7.38
N ARG A 162 -3.11 -31.03 -6.23
CA ARG A 162 -2.42 -32.13 -5.54
C ARG A 162 -3.45 -33.19 -5.13
N GLU A 163 -3.18 -34.45 -5.42
CA GLU A 163 -4.13 -35.56 -5.20
C GLU A 163 -4.01 -36.27 -3.84
N TRP A 164 -3.03 -35.89 -3.00
CA TRP A 164 -2.71 -36.61 -1.75
C TRP A 164 -2.76 -35.73 -0.50
N LEU A 165 -3.24 -36.30 0.61
CA LEU A 165 -3.15 -35.73 1.96
C LEU A 165 -1.78 -36.06 2.60
N ALA A 166 -1.25 -35.13 3.38
CA ALA A 166 0.13 -35.15 3.84
C ALA A 166 0.49 -36.37 4.71
N VAL A 167 1.14 -37.37 4.11
CA VAL A 167 1.86 -38.44 4.82
C VAL A 167 2.89 -37.80 5.77
N LYS A 168 2.91 -38.23 7.03
CA LYS A 168 3.93 -37.78 7.98
C LYS A 168 5.30 -38.35 7.54
N PRO A 169 6.31 -37.51 7.28
CA PRO A 169 7.67 -38.01 7.03
C PRO A 169 8.22 -38.71 8.29
N PRO A 170 9.25 -39.57 8.15
CA PRO A 170 9.91 -40.20 9.30
C PRO A 170 10.37 -39.16 10.33
N SER A 171 10.36 -39.54 11.62
CA SER A 171 10.65 -38.61 12.70
C SER A 171 12.08 -38.07 12.60
N ALA A 172 12.27 -36.79 12.89
CA ALA A 172 13.59 -36.15 12.80
C ALA A 172 14.62 -36.81 13.74
N MET A 173 14.17 -37.39 14.87
CA MET A 173 15.02 -38.17 15.77
C MET A 173 15.57 -39.44 15.08
N SER A 174 14.72 -40.21 14.40
CA SER A 174 15.15 -41.40 13.68
C SER A 174 16.11 -41.08 12.53
N LEU A 175 15.93 -39.94 11.86
CA LEU A 175 16.88 -39.46 10.86
C LEU A 175 18.24 -39.06 11.46
N LEU A 176 18.26 -38.52 12.69
CA LEU A 176 19.50 -38.17 13.40
C LEU A 176 20.25 -39.37 13.97
N GLU A 177 19.54 -40.39 14.48
CA GLU A 177 20.12 -41.67 14.88
C GLU A 177 20.90 -42.31 13.71
N ASN A 178 20.44 -42.10 12.48
CA ASN A 178 21.09 -42.56 11.26
C ASN A 178 22.20 -41.62 10.72
N SER A 179 22.40 -40.39 11.25
CA SER A 179 23.55 -39.53 10.91
C SER A 179 24.28 -38.96 12.15
N PRO A 180 25.02 -39.81 12.89
CA PRO A 180 25.91 -39.35 13.96
C PRO A 180 27.10 -38.53 13.44
N GLY A 181 27.36 -38.53 12.13
CA GLY A 181 28.35 -37.65 11.49
C GLY A 181 27.99 -36.17 11.63
N LEU A 182 26.77 -35.80 11.22
CA LEU A 182 26.27 -34.42 11.27
C LEU A 182 26.29 -33.85 12.70
N ARG A 183 25.81 -34.61 13.69
CA ARG A 183 25.79 -34.17 15.09
C ARG A 183 27.20 -33.83 15.60
N ARG A 184 28.17 -34.72 15.37
CA ARG A 184 29.57 -34.52 15.82
C ARG A 184 30.24 -33.32 15.13
N ALA A 185 29.88 -33.03 13.88
CA ALA A 185 30.37 -31.85 13.17
C ALA A 185 29.86 -30.54 13.82
N LEU A 186 28.55 -30.45 14.09
CA LEU A 186 27.93 -29.31 14.78
C LEU A 186 28.45 -29.14 16.22
N GLU A 187 28.65 -30.23 16.96
CA GLU A 187 29.26 -30.22 18.30
C GLU A 187 30.73 -29.77 18.30
N SER A 188 31.51 -30.13 17.27
CA SER A 188 32.87 -29.62 17.09
C SER A 188 32.85 -28.11 16.81
N TRP A 189 32.05 -27.67 15.84
CA TRP A 189 31.92 -26.25 15.48
C TRP A 189 31.54 -25.39 16.70
N LEU A 190 30.53 -25.82 17.48
CA LEU A 190 30.13 -25.12 18.69
C LEU A 190 31.23 -25.08 19.76
N ARG A 191 32.05 -26.13 19.87
CA ARG A 191 33.22 -26.17 20.77
C ARG A 191 34.31 -25.21 20.31
N ASP A 192 34.58 -25.14 19.01
CA ASP A 192 35.58 -24.26 18.42
C ASP A 192 35.16 -22.78 18.54
N VAL A 193 33.87 -22.47 18.35
CA VAL A 193 33.28 -21.15 18.66
C VAL A 193 33.36 -20.81 20.15
N LYS A 194 32.99 -21.73 21.05
CA LYS A 194 33.09 -21.51 22.52
C LYS A 194 34.51 -21.35 23.03
N THR A 195 35.51 -21.88 22.31
CA THR A 195 36.94 -21.72 22.64
C THR A 195 37.63 -20.60 21.86
N GLY A 196 36.87 -19.76 21.15
CA GLY A 196 37.41 -18.62 20.38
C GLY A 196 38.23 -19.00 19.15
N ARG A 197 38.27 -20.28 18.77
CA ARG A 197 39.05 -20.82 17.64
C ARG A 197 38.36 -20.68 16.28
N ARG A 198 37.06 -20.38 16.25
CA ARG A 198 36.32 -19.93 15.05
C ARG A 198 35.33 -18.81 15.45
N LYS A 199 35.04 -17.88 14.55
CA LYS A 199 33.96 -16.89 14.71
C LYS A 199 32.58 -17.60 14.59
N ALA A 200 31.54 -16.97 15.12
CA ALA A 200 30.16 -17.41 14.92
C ALA A 200 29.58 -16.87 13.58
N THR A 201 30.27 -17.12 12.47
CA THR A 201 29.79 -16.85 11.11
C THR A 201 28.73 -17.88 10.69
N PRO A 202 27.92 -17.60 9.65
CA PRO A 202 27.13 -18.63 8.98
C PRO A 202 28.03 -19.68 8.30
N LEU A 203 27.39 -20.72 7.78
CA LEU A 203 27.85 -21.54 6.65
C LEU A 203 26.64 -21.86 5.77
N TYR A 204 26.84 -21.98 4.46
CA TYR A 204 25.78 -22.23 3.48
C TYR A 204 25.88 -23.64 2.90
N TYR A 205 24.79 -24.40 2.92
CA TYR A 205 24.68 -25.70 2.24
C TYR A 205 23.70 -25.59 1.08
N VAL A 206 24.18 -25.75 -0.16
CA VAL A 206 23.35 -25.74 -1.37
C VAL A 206 22.42 -26.95 -1.40
N LEU A 207 21.17 -26.76 -1.81
CA LEU A 207 20.13 -27.77 -1.93
C LEU A 207 20.14 -28.43 -3.32
N SER A 208 19.52 -29.60 -3.44
CA SER A 208 19.50 -30.37 -4.70
C SER A 208 18.39 -29.93 -5.68
N HIS A 209 17.68 -28.83 -5.41
CA HIS A 209 16.76 -28.19 -6.34
C HIS A 209 16.78 -26.65 -6.16
N LYS A 210 16.60 -25.90 -7.24
CA LYS A 210 16.23 -24.48 -7.17
C LYS A 210 14.78 -24.31 -6.71
N TYR A 211 14.54 -23.33 -5.83
CA TYR A 211 13.23 -22.92 -5.31
C TYR A 211 13.04 -21.42 -5.53
N THR A 212 11.81 -20.99 -5.85
CA THR A 212 11.47 -19.56 -5.91
C THR A 212 11.22 -18.99 -4.52
N GLU A 213 11.49 -17.70 -4.30
CA GLU A 213 11.26 -17.02 -3.01
C GLU A 213 9.81 -17.15 -2.50
N ALA A 214 8.83 -17.22 -3.40
CA ALA A 214 7.42 -17.44 -3.05
C ALA A 214 7.09 -18.88 -2.59
N ASN A 215 8.01 -19.83 -2.72
CA ASN A 215 7.80 -21.26 -2.45
C ASN A 215 9.00 -21.92 -1.73
N ILE A 216 9.80 -21.14 -0.98
CA ILE A 216 10.94 -21.65 -0.20
C ILE A 216 10.55 -21.78 1.29
N SER A 217 10.14 -22.99 1.70
CA SER A 217 9.78 -23.32 3.09
C SER A 217 9.98 -24.81 3.38
N LEU A 218 10.11 -25.20 4.66
CA LEU A 218 10.31 -26.61 5.04
C LEU A 218 9.18 -27.55 4.57
N GLN A 219 7.98 -27.01 4.30
CA GLN A 219 6.87 -27.80 3.74
C GLN A 219 6.91 -27.90 2.21
N ALA A 220 7.52 -26.92 1.53
CA ALA A 220 7.66 -26.85 0.09
C ALA A 220 8.92 -27.56 -0.44
N LEU A 221 9.93 -27.77 0.40
CA LEU A 221 11.12 -28.57 0.05
C LEU A 221 10.72 -29.96 -0.48
N LYS A 222 11.36 -30.37 -1.58
CA LYS A 222 11.17 -31.64 -2.27
C LYS A 222 12.07 -32.73 -1.67
N ALA A 223 11.61 -33.98 -1.76
CA ALA A 223 12.37 -35.22 -1.53
C ALA A 223 13.53 -35.10 -0.51
N THR A 224 14.78 -35.25 -0.96
CA THR A 224 16.00 -35.30 -0.15
C THR A 224 16.25 -34.01 0.64
N ASP A 225 16.00 -32.83 0.04
CA ASP A 225 16.22 -31.53 0.70
C ASP A 225 15.40 -31.42 1.98
N ARG A 226 14.13 -31.81 1.90
CA ARG A 226 13.22 -31.79 3.05
C ARG A 226 13.70 -32.71 4.16
N VAL A 227 14.20 -33.90 3.83
CA VAL A 227 14.72 -34.87 4.80
C VAL A 227 16.01 -34.35 5.44
N ARG A 228 16.95 -33.82 4.66
CA ARG A 228 18.19 -33.20 5.14
C ARG A 228 17.92 -32.02 6.08
N VAL A 229 17.09 -31.06 5.66
CA VAL A 229 16.75 -29.88 6.47
C VAL A 229 15.92 -30.26 7.71
N GLN A 230 15.05 -31.26 7.63
CA GLN A 230 14.30 -31.75 8.78
C GLN A 230 15.20 -32.41 9.83
N ALA A 231 16.20 -33.20 9.43
CA ALA A 231 17.18 -33.78 10.33
C ALA A 231 18.09 -32.69 10.95
N LEU A 232 18.66 -31.83 10.11
CA LEU A 232 19.47 -30.68 10.52
C LEU A 232 18.75 -29.79 11.53
N ARG A 233 17.46 -29.49 11.31
CA ARG A 233 16.61 -28.74 12.24
C ARG A 233 16.58 -29.36 13.64
N ALA A 234 16.46 -30.67 13.76
CA ALA A 234 16.42 -31.31 15.07
C ALA A 234 17.78 -31.22 15.79
N ALA A 235 18.91 -31.39 15.09
CA ALA A 235 20.23 -31.24 15.71
C ALA A 235 20.50 -29.79 16.14
N CYS A 236 20.14 -28.81 15.30
CA CYS A 236 20.33 -27.40 15.59
C CYS A 236 19.46 -26.90 16.76
N LEU A 237 18.23 -27.42 16.90
CA LEU A 237 17.35 -27.12 18.04
C LEU A 237 17.93 -27.55 19.38
N GLU A 238 18.60 -28.72 19.45
CA GLU A 238 19.28 -29.16 20.68
C GLU A 238 20.59 -28.40 20.93
N LEU A 239 21.39 -28.19 19.89
CA LEU A 239 22.76 -27.67 20.02
C LEU A 239 22.84 -26.14 20.12
N GLY A 240 21.76 -25.41 19.83
CA GLY A 240 21.75 -23.95 19.86
C GLY A 240 22.29 -23.31 18.59
N PHE A 241 21.79 -23.78 17.45
CA PHE A 241 21.99 -23.18 16.13
C PHE A 241 20.64 -22.69 15.59
N ASP A 242 20.68 -21.59 14.84
CA ASP A 242 19.58 -21.12 14.02
C ASP A 242 19.75 -21.63 12.58
N ILE A 243 18.65 -21.77 11.84
CA ILE A 243 18.64 -22.17 10.43
C ILE A 243 17.69 -21.24 9.68
N PHE A 244 18.13 -20.83 8.48
CA PHE A 244 17.31 -20.11 7.50
C PHE A 244 17.39 -20.83 6.14
N LEU A 245 16.41 -20.60 5.28
CA LEU A 245 16.49 -20.92 3.86
C LEU A 245 16.82 -19.65 3.08
N THR A 246 17.52 -19.77 1.95
CA THR A 246 17.91 -18.59 1.16
C THR A 246 18.09 -18.94 -0.32
N THR A 247 18.02 -17.92 -1.17
CA THR A 247 18.58 -17.96 -2.52
C THR A 247 19.92 -17.25 -2.48
N LEU A 248 21.00 -17.98 -2.76
CA LEU A 248 22.32 -17.41 -3.06
C LEU A 248 22.31 -16.86 -4.47
N GLU A 249 22.94 -15.72 -4.66
CA GLU A 249 23.14 -15.05 -5.94
C GLU A 249 24.61 -14.69 -6.05
N LYS A 250 25.29 -15.25 -7.06
CA LYS A 250 26.63 -14.88 -7.50
C LYS A 250 26.46 -13.97 -8.72
N THR A 251 27.18 -12.87 -8.76
CA THR A 251 27.21 -11.96 -9.92
C THR A 251 28.63 -11.80 -10.43
N GLU A 252 28.83 -11.99 -11.74
CA GLU A 252 30.12 -11.77 -12.41
C GLU A 252 29.94 -10.72 -13.51
N THR A 253 30.77 -9.67 -13.44
CA THR A 253 30.72 -8.53 -14.37
C THR A 253 32.06 -8.42 -15.09
N GLY A 254 32.06 -8.37 -16.42
CA GLY A 254 33.32 -8.29 -17.18
C GLY A 254 33.16 -7.90 -18.64
N THR A 255 34.28 -7.87 -19.37
CA THR A 255 34.28 -7.66 -20.83
C THR A 255 33.86 -8.92 -21.57
N ALA A 256 33.05 -8.76 -22.60
CA ALA A 256 32.67 -9.82 -23.53
C ALA A 256 33.03 -9.43 -24.97
N GLU A 257 33.52 -10.37 -25.78
CA GLU A 257 33.63 -10.19 -27.23
C GLU A 257 32.25 -10.26 -27.93
N GLU A 258 32.05 -9.37 -28.91
CA GLU A 258 30.90 -9.40 -29.83
C GLU A 258 31.21 -10.42 -30.94
N GLU A 259 30.47 -11.54 -31.05
CA GLU A 259 30.75 -12.56 -32.07
C GLU A 259 30.50 -11.98 -33.47
N TYR A 260 31.58 -11.49 -34.10
CA TYR A 260 31.55 -11.04 -35.47
C TYR A 260 31.33 -12.22 -36.41
N GLY A 261 30.05 -12.49 -36.73
CA GLY A 261 29.60 -13.39 -37.77
C GLY A 261 30.14 -13.00 -39.15
N TYR A 262 31.42 -13.27 -39.40
CA TYR A 262 32.14 -12.98 -40.63
C TYR A 262 31.63 -13.88 -41.75
N GLY A 263 30.53 -13.44 -42.38
CA GLY A 263 29.88 -14.09 -43.51
C GLY A 263 30.88 -14.59 -44.54
N ARG A 264 31.10 -15.91 -44.53
CA ARG A 264 32.19 -16.53 -45.28
C ARG A 264 31.86 -16.51 -46.76
N TYR A 265 32.57 -15.67 -47.52
CA TYR A 265 32.44 -15.60 -48.98
C TYR A 265 32.58 -16.99 -49.62
N SER A 266 31.46 -17.56 -50.04
CA SER A 266 31.37 -18.63 -51.02
C SER A 266 30.57 -18.16 -52.24
N ARG A 267 30.66 -18.91 -53.34
CA ARG A 267 30.33 -18.46 -54.69
C ARG A 267 29.90 -19.68 -55.50
N TYR A 268 28.85 -19.54 -56.32
CA TYR A 268 28.07 -20.63 -56.96
C TYR A 268 27.19 -21.41 -55.94
N ASP A 269 26.01 -21.94 -56.30
CA ASP A 269 25.02 -21.59 -57.35
C ASP A 269 23.71 -22.38 -57.07
N ASP A 270 22.67 -22.09 -57.86
CA ASP A 270 21.46 -22.92 -58.05
C ASP A 270 20.48 -23.17 -56.86
N TYR A 271 19.34 -23.78 -57.18
CA TYR A 271 18.10 -23.87 -56.40
C TYR A 271 18.04 -25.07 -55.43
N TYR A 272 17.31 -24.93 -54.31
CA TYR A 272 15.95 -25.50 -54.11
C TYR A 272 15.32 -25.01 -52.78
N ASP A 273 14.04 -25.33 -52.53
CA ASP A 273 13.36 -25.07 -51.26
C ASP A 273 13.92 -25.95 -50.12
N GLU A 274 14.08 -25.38 -48.92
CA GLU A 274 13.80 -26.06 -47.64
C GLU A 274 13.59 -25.01 -46.54
N ASP A 275 12.88 -25.37 -45.47
CA ASP A 275 12.48 -24.45 -44.40
C ASP A 275 13.65 -24.14 -43.45
N GLU A 276 14.30 -22.98 -43.60
CA GLU A 276 15.16 -22.43 -42.55
C GLU A 276 14.29 -21.83 -41.43
N GLU A 277 14.13 -22.56 -40.33
CA GLU A 277 13.67 -22.01 -39.06
C GLU A 277 14.66 -20.93 -38.61
N ASP A 278 14.19 -19.71 -38.31
CA ASP A 278 14.98 -18.64 -37.67
C ASP A 278 15.41 -19.10 -36.26
N SER A 279 16.48 -19.87 -36.19
CA SER A 279 17.12 -20.31 -34.95
C SER A 279 17.95 -19.16 -34.38
N ASP A 280 17.25 -18.13 -33.89
CA ASP A 280 17.83 -17.09 -33.04
C ASP A 280 18.64 -17.77 -31.92
N SER A 281 19.96 -17.63 -31.98
CA SER A 281 20.89 -18.28 -31.05
C SER A 281 20.91 -17.51 -29.72
N ASP A 282 19.84 -17.67 -28.95
CA ASP A 282 19.51 -16.98 -27.69
C ASP A 282 20.39 -17.46 -26.51
N GLY A 283 21.72 -17.45 -26.72
CA GLY A 283 22.75 -17.85 -25.78
C GLY A 283 23.46 -16.65 -25.16
N HIS A 284 23.79 -16.75 -23.87
CA HIS A 284 24.48 -15.71 -23.12
C HIS A 284 25.91 -15.45 -23.65
N HIS A 285 26.37 -14.20 -23.58
CA HIS A 285 27.68 -13.80 -24.11
C HIS A 285 28.80 -14.29 -23.19
N THR A 286 29.92 -14.75 -23.73
CA THR A 286 31.06 -15.18 -22.90
C THR A 286 31.79 -13.97 -22.31
N ILE A 287 31.91 -13.91 -20.98
CA ILE A 287 32.80 -12.96 -20.30
C ILE A 287 34.24 -13.48 -20.40
N ASP A 288 35.10 -12.73 -21.08
CA ASP A 288 36.51 -13.06 -21.31
C ASP A 288 37.40 -12.69 -20.11
N ASP A 289 37.24 -11.46 -19.60
CA ASP A 289 37.92 -10.95 -18.39
C ASP A 289 36.87 -10.50 -17.37
N ILE A 290 36.67 -11.31 -16.32
CA ILE A 290 35.81 -10.95 -15.18
C ILE A 290 36.52 -9.88 -14.34
N THR A 291 35.84 -8.74 -14.16
CA THR A 291 36.37 -7.56 -13.46
C THR A 291 35.86 -7.42 -12.03
N GLU A 292 34.64 -7.91 -11.75
CA GLU A 292 34.02 -7.90 -10.42
C GLU A 292 33.25 -9.21 -10.20
N THR A 293 33.35 -9.78 -9.00
CA THR A 293 32.63 -11.00 -8.59
C THR A 293 32.08 -10.80 -7.18
N ASP A 294 30.78 -10.94 -7.04
CA ASP A 294 30.04 -10.57 -5.84
C ASP A 294 29.08 -11.69 -5.40
N TYR A 295 28.84 -11.81 -4.09
CA TYR A 295 28.09 -12.93 -3.49
C TYR A 295 27.05 -12.45 -2.47
N TYR A 296 25.77 -12.68 -2.76
CA TYR A 296 24.63 -12.18 -1.97
C TYR A 296 23.63 -13.27 -1.58
N ALA A 297 23.26 -13.32 -0.29
CA ALA A 297 22.07 -14.04 0.16
C ALA A 297 20.83 -13.18 -0.15
N LYS A 298 20.29 -13.31 -1.36
CA LYS A 298 19.30 -12.42 -1.99
C LYS A 298 18.05 -12.23 -1.13
N GLY A 299 17.45 -13.33 -0.69
CA GLY A 299 16.35 -13.37 0.27
C GLY A 299 16.59 -14.43 1.33
N ILE A 300 16.35 -14.11 2.61
CA ILE A 300 16.58 -15.00 3.75
C ILE A 300 15.24 -15.25 4.45
N PHE A 301 14.89 -16.52 4.65
CA PHE A 301 13.56 -16.96 5.09
C PHE A 301 13.64 -17.87 6.33
N ASP A 302 12.66 -17.78 7.23
CA ASP A 302 12.48 -18.75 8.31
C ASP A 302 11.98 -20.10 7.76
N LEU A 303 12.07 -21.18 8.54
CA LEU A 303 11.65 -22.51 8.10
C LEU A 303 10.13 -22.63 7.79
N LYS A 304 9.32 -21.59 8.03
CA LYS A 304 7.90 -21.52 7.62
C LYS A 304 7.73 -20.87 6.23
N GLY A 305 8.75 -20.19 5.70
CA GLY A 305 8.68 -19.36 4.48
C GLY A 305 8.45 -17.87 4.75
N SER A 306 8.63 -17.40 6.00
CA SER A 306 8.51 -15.98 6.34
C SER A 306 9.84 -15.28 6.01
N LYS A 307 9.84 -14.22 5.18
CA LYS A 307 11.06 -13.44 4.94
C LYS A 307 11.55 -12.77 6.23
N VAL A 308 12.86 -12.85 6.46
CA VAL A 308 13.56 -12.30 7.63
C VAL A 308 14.47 -11.15 7.21
N ALA A 309 15.19 -11.27 6.09
CA ALA A 309 16.11 -10.25 5.56
C ALA A 309 16.34 -10.42 4.05
N SER A 310 17.02 -9.45 3.41
CA SER A 310 17.53 -9.48 2.02
C SER A 310 19.04 -9.21 1.96
N SER A 311 19.63 -9.47 0.79
CA SER A 311 20.87 -8.85 0.31
C SER A 311 22.06 -8.85 1.30
N ILE A 312 22.23 -9.93 2.07
CA ILE A 312 23.40 -10.05 2.96
C ILE A 312 24.57 -10.62 2.16
N SER A 313 25.61 -9.81 1.96
CA SER A 313 26.85 -10.29 1.33
C SER A 313 27.57 -11.35 2.18
N PHE A 314 28.21 -12.31 1.53
CA PHE A 314 28.94 -13.41 2.17
C PHE A 314 30.23 -13.74 1.39
N ASP A 315 31.16 -14.44 2.02
CA ASP A 315 32.41 -14.87 1.38
C ASP A 315 32.23 -16.29 0.79
N GLU A 316 32.78 -16.59 -0.39
CA GLU A 316 32.69 -17.92 -1.02
C GLU A 316 33.16 -19.06 -0.09
N ASP A 317 34.14 -18.78 0.77
CA ASP A 317 34.65 -19.68 1.80
C ASP A 317 33.62 -20.06 2.90
N ASP A 318 32.49 -19.37 3.01
CA ASP A 318 31.35 -19.75 3.86
C ASP A 318 30.45 -20.83 3.21
N ILE A 319 30.62 -21.17 1.91
CA ILE A 319 29.87 -22.28 1.27
C ILE A 319 30.51 -23.64 1.65
N ILE A 320 29.68 -24.64 1.92
CA ILE A 320 30.07 -26.00 2.35
C ILE A 320 30.45 -26.92 1.16
N GLN A 321 29.88 -26.65 -0.01
CA GLN A 321 30.26 -27.25 -1.29
C GLN A 321 31.39 -26.42 -1.93
N GLU A 322 32.37 -27.10 -2.53
CA GLU A 322 33.54 -26.48 -3.18
C GLU A 322 33.20 -26.00 -4.61
N ASP A 323 32.29 -26.70 -5.31
CA ASP A 323 31.65 -26.26 -6.56
C ASP A 323 30.15 -26.03 -6.25
N ALA A 324 29.73 -24.77 -6.21
CA ALA A 324 28.45 -24.38 -5.59
C ALA A 324 27.37 -23.89 -6.57
N PHE A 325 27.77 -23.35 -7.73
CA PHE A 325 26.91 -22.83 -8.80
C PHE A 325 27.21 -23.62 -10.08
N GLY A 326 26.27 -23.62 -11.04
CA GLY A 326 26.49 -24.20 -12.37
C GLY A 326 27.28 -23.28 -13.30
N ASP A 327 27.78 -23.83 -14.42
CA ASP A 327 28.57 -23.10 -15.41
C ASP A 327 27.73 -22.17 -16.32
N GLU A 328 26.42 -22.44 -16.45
CA GLU A 328 25.45 -21.63 -17.20
C GLU A 328 24.78 -20.60 -16.27
N PRO A 329 24.73 -19.29 -16.62
CA PRO A 329 24.04 -18.28 -15.83
C PRO A 329 22.51 -18.38 -15.98
N ASP A 330 21.79 -18.00 -14.92
CA ASP A 330 20.31 -17.99 -14.90
C ASP A 330 19.72 -16.74 -15.59
N GLU A 331 20.44 -15.60 -15.60
CA GLU A 331 20.09 -14.34 -16.27
C GLU A 331 21.37 -13.60 -16.72
N GLU A 332 21.29 -12.81 -17.81
CA GLU A 332 22.32 -11.90 -18.33
C GLU A 332 21.77 -10.46 -18.53
N ASP A 333 22.65 -9.46 -18.44
CA ASP A 333 22.44 -8.09 -18.93
C ASP A 333 23.70 -7.66 -19.69
N TYR A 334 23.54 -7.22 -20.94
CA TYR A 334 24.64 -6.99 -21.90
C TYR A 334 24.60 -5.55 -22.45
N GLU A 335 25.58 -4.75 -22.04
CA GLU A 335 25.83 -3.41 -22.59
C GLU A 335 26.76 -3.49 -23.81
N GLY A 336 26.18 -3.74 -24.98
CA GLY A 336 26.87 -3.71 -26.28
C GLY A 336 27.42 -2.32 -26.66
N TYR A 337 28.34 -2.30 -27.62
CA TYR A 337 29.23 -1.15 -27.91
C TYR A 337 28.50 0.19 -28.16
N MET A 338 28.63 1.13 -27.20
CA MET A 338 28.06 2.48 -27.21
C MET A 338 28.73 3.42 -28.25
N GLY A 339 28.46 3.19 -29.54
CA GLY A 339 29.08 3.88 -30.67
C GLY A 339 29.02 5.42 -30.66
N ASN A 340 30.09 6.05 -30.17
CA ASN A 340 30.48 7.47 -30.33
C ASN A 340 29.35 8.51 -30.24
N TRP A 341 28.96 8.88 -29.01
CA TRP A 341 27.95 9.90 -28.74
C TRP A 341 28.42 11.37 -28.84
N VAL A 342 29.63 11.66 -29.33
CA VAL A 342 30.20 13.03 -29.32
C VAL A 342 30.00 13.76 -30.65
N ARG A 343 28.96 14.61 -30.73
CA ARG A 343 28.71 15.51 -31.89
C ARG A 343 29.23 16.95 -31.77
N ASN A 344 30.00 17.28 -30.72
CA ASN A 344 30.62 18.59 -30.51
C ASN A 344 32.01 18.44 -29.86
N ALA A 345 33.08 18.51 -30.66
CA ALA A 345 34.46 18.37 -30.16
C ALA A 345 34.93 19.51 -29.24
N ASN A 346 34.25 20.66 -29.24
CA ASN A 346 34.75 21.90 -28.62
C ASN A 346 34.16 22.22 -27.23
N MET A 347 33.48 21.28 -26.55
CA MET A 347 32.91 21.54 -25.22
C MET A 347 33.25 20.50 -24.13
N VAL A 348 34.07 19.48 -24.46
CA VAL A 348 34.48 18.43 -23.50
C VAL A 348 35.93 17.99 -23.77
N LEU A 349 36.90 18.87 -23.54
CA LEU A 349 38.35 18.58 -23.72
C LEU A 349 39.18 18.94 -22.48
N SER A 350 38.65 18.59 -21.30
CA SER A 350 39.42 18.60 -20.04
C SER A 350 38.81 17.78 -18.90
N TYR A 351 37.56 17.29 -19.02
CA TYR A 351 36.82 16.70 -17.89
C TYR A 351 36.26 15.27 -18.09
N LEU A 352 36.38 14.68 -19.30
CA LEU A 352 36.00 13.27 -19.53
C LEU A 352 37.15 12.37 -20.00
N GLN A 353 38.35 12.90 -20.22
CA GLN A 353 39.47 12.12 -20.78
C GLN A 353 40.02 11.03 -19.82
N GLU A 354 39.65 11.08 -18.54
CA GLU A 354 39.90 10.01 -17.55
C GLU A 354 38.66 9.11 -17.31
N LEU A 355 37.47 9.50 -17.78
CA LEU A 355 36.19 8.81 -17.54
C LEU A 355 35.66 8.06 -18.78
N THR A 356 36.32 8.18 -19.93
CA THR A 356 35.95 7.46 -21.16
C THR A 356 37.16 6.75 -21.78
N LEU A 357 37.94 6.04 -20.96
CA LEU A 357 38.83 4.99 -21.47
C LEU A 357 37.96 3.81 -21.92
N ASN A 358 37.84 3.65 -23.25
CA ASN A 358 37.37 2.48 -23.99
C ASN A 358 36.91 1.27 -23.16
N GLN A 359 35.71 1.35 -22.56
CA GLN A 359 35.00 0.14 -22.15
C GLN A 359 34.52 -0.54 -23.44
N GLY A 360 34.89 -1.81 -23.60
CA GLY A 360 34.30 -2.68 -24.62
C GLY A 360 32.86 -3.04 -24.24
N PRO A 361 32.25 -4.04 -24.91
CA PRO A 361 31.00 -4.60 -24.42
C PRO A 361 31.17 -5.09 -22.97
N GLN A 362 30.14 -4.93 -22.15
CA GLN A 362 30.10 -5.48 -20.79
C GLN A 362 28.95 -6.47 -20.69
N ALA A 363 29.20 -7.64 -20.11
CA ALA A 363 28.16 -8.57 -19.70
C ALA A 363 28.18 -8.70 -18.17
N THR A 364 26.99 -8.81 -17.58
CA THR A 364 26.79 -9.19 -16.18
C THR A 364 26.02 -10.50 -16.15
N HIS A 365 26.57 -11.52 -15.49
CA HIS A 365 25.97 -12.83 -15.33
C HIS A 365 25.46 -13.04 -13.90
N TRP A 366 24.23 -13.53 -13.77
CA TRP A 366 23.63 -13.91 -12.49
C TRP A 366 23.48 -15.43 -12.38
N TYR A 367 24.16 -16.03 -11.40
CA TYR A 367 24.01 -17.45 -11.05
C TYR A 367 23.27 -17.57 -9.72
N ARG A 368 22.21 -18.38 -9.67
CA ARG A 368 21.29 -18.45 -8.52
C ARG A 368 21.09 -19.86 -8.03
N GLU A 369 21.32 -20.08 -6.74
CA GLU A 369 21.14 -21.39 -6.12
C GLU A 369 20.37 -21.31 -4.81
N SER A 370 19.61 -22.37 -4.50
CA SER A 370 18.86 -22.43 -3.25
C SER A 370 19.69 -23.11 -2.16
N ALA A 371 19.77 -22.50 -0.99
CA ALA A 371 20.65 -22.96 0.09
C ALA A 371 20.01 -22.87 1.48
N VAL A 372 20.68 -23.51 2.43
CA VAL A 372 20.36 -23.53 3.85
C VAL A 372 21.47 -22.80 4.59
N ILE A 373 21.11 -21.71 5.29
CA ILE A 373 22.03 -21.01 6.18
C ILE A 373 22.04 -21.72 7.52
N ILE A 374 23.21 -22.14 7.98
CA ILE A 374 23.44 -22.73 9.31
C ILE A 374 24.26 -21.72 10.11
N ILE A 375 23.80 -21.29 11.29
CA ILE A 375 24.55 -20.33 12.12
C ILE A 375 24.41 -20.63 13.62
N PRO A 376 25.48 -20.60 14.44
CA PRO A 376 25.34 -20.71 15.89
C PRO A 376 24.45 -19.57 16.41
N SER A 377 23.48 -19.83 17.31
CA SER A 377 22.47 -18.82 17.71
C SER A 377 23.03 -17.53 18.32
N GLN A 378 24.31 -17.53 18.72
CA GLN A 378 25.06 -16.36 19.23
C GLN A 378 25.62 -15.46 18.12
N GLY A 379 25.70 -15.94 16.87
CA GLY A 379 26.10 -15.20 15.67
C GLY A 379 24.93 -14.55 14.92
N THR A 380 23.70 -15.03 15.14
CA THR A 380 22.51 -14.58 14.39
C THR A 380 22.26 -13.08 14.47
N LEU A 381 22.38 -12.46 15.66
CA LEU A 381 22.18 -11.02 15.78
C LEU A 381 23.25 -10.25 14.98
N PRO A 382 24.58 -10.45 15.18
CA PRO A 382 25.61 -9.87 14.32
C PRO A 382 25.41 -10.10 12.81
N PHE A 383 24.91 -11.27 12.41
CA PHE A 383 24.63 -11.61 11.01
C PHE A 383 23.46 -10.82 10.43
N LEU A 384 22.26 -10.90 11.04
CA LEU A 384 21.08 -10.18 10.58
C LEU A 384 21.23 -8.66 10.72
N SER A 385 21.95 -8.19 11.74
CA SER A 385 22.29 -6.78 11.88
C SER A 385 23.25 -6.26 10.80
N ARG A 386 23.79 -7.08 9.88
CA ARG A 386 24.53 -6.56 8.70
C ARG A 386 23.67 -5.56 7.92
N VAL A 387 22.40 -5.89 7.67
CA VAL A 387 21.40 -5.05 6.97
C VAL A 387 21.05 -3.78 7.75
N LEU A 388 21.08 -3.85 9.09
CA LEU A 388 20.64 -2.76 9.96
C LEU A 388 21.75 -1.74 10.31
N ARG A 389 22.97 -1.89 9.79
CA ARG A 389 24.09 -0.96 10.11
C ARG A 389 24.04 0.34 9.34
N ASP A 390 23.54 0.31 8.11
CA ASP A 390 23.37 1.51 7.30
C ASP A 390 22.09 2.25 7.65
N LYS A 391 22.01 3.52 7.22
CA LYS A 391 20.79 4.30 7.41
C LYS A 391 19.70 3.69 6.53
N ILE A 392 18.63 3.22 7.16
CA ILE A 392 17.37 2.86 6.49
C ILE A 392 17.00 3.97 5.50
N ILE A 393 16.94 3.68 4.21
CA ILE A 393 16.68 4.61 3.09
C ILE A 393 15.54 4.10 2.21
N THR A 394 15.45 2.79 1.96
CA THR A 394 14.51 2.19 0.99
C THR A 394 13.20 1.72 1.64
N SER A 395 12.35 1.01 0.90
CA SER A 395 11.28 0.17 1.46
C SER A 395 11.82 -1.15 2.00
N CYS A 396 12.68 -1.83 1.24
CA CYS A 396 13.25 -3.14 1.57
C CYS A 396 13.93 -3.16 2.94
N ASP A 397 14.71 -2.12 3.27
CA ASP A 397 15.40 -1.98 4.57
C ASP A 397 14.41 -2.00 5.76
N ARG A 398 13.17 -1.51 5.55
CA ARG A 398 12.10 -1.48 6.57
C ARG A 398 11.34 -2.79 6.64
N ASP A 399 11.13 -3.44 5.50
CA ASP A 399 10.53 -4.77 5.44
C ASP A 399 11.46 -5.82 6.08
N ASP A 400 12.78 -5.69 5.89
CA ASP A 400 13.80 -6.51 6.57
C ASP A 400 13.93 -6.17 8.05
N ALA A 401 13.88 -4.90 8.45
CA ALA A 401 13.80 -4.52 9.87
C ALA A 401 12.56 -5.15 10.55
N ALA A 402 11.42 -5.19 9.85
CA ALA A 402 10.21 -5.85 10.32
C ALA A 402 10.36 -7.38 10.36
N GLY A 403 11.01 -7.99 9.36
CA GLY A 403 11.32 -9.42 9.29
C GLY A 403 12.22 -9.89 10.44
N ILE A 404 13.34 -9.22 10.66
CA ILE A 404 14.28 -9.48 11.77
C ILE A 404 13.57 -9.39 13.13
N VAL A 405 12.77 -8.33 13.34
CA VAL A 405 12.00 -8.17 14.58
C VAL A 405 10.92 -9.23 14.74
N SER A 406 10.20 -9.58 13.66
CA SER A 406 9.20 -10.65 13.66
C SER A 406 9.80 -12.00 14.05
N TYR A 407 10.94 -12.35 13.46
CA TYR A 407 11.72 -13.55 13.80
C TYR A 407 12.13 -13.56 15.27
N TYR A 408 12.65 -12.45 15.80
CA TYR A 408 13.05 -12.36 17.21
C TYR A 408 11.86 -12.42 18.19
N ILE A 409 10.73 -11.80 17.85
CA ILE A 409 9.48 -11.91 18.61
C ILE A 409 9.00 -13.37 18.66
N ASP A 410 9.03 -14.09 17.54
CA ASP A 410 8.66 -15.51 17.49
C ASP A 410 9.65 -16.41 18.24
N LYS A 411 10.95 -16.09 18.23
CA LYS A 411 11.97 -16.79 19.02
C LYS A 411 11.73 -16.62 20.53
N CYS A 412 11.29 -15.42 20.95
CA CYS A 412 10.83 -15.15 22.31
C CYS A 412 9.52 -15.87 22.67
N LYS A 413 8.55 -16.00 21.74
CA LYS A 413 7.34 -16.83 21.93
C LYS A 413 7.70 -18.31 22.12
N ALA A 414 8.62 -18.83 21.31
CA ALA A 414 9.01 -20.24 21.31
C ALA A 414 9.89 -20.64 22.51
N THR A 415 10.74 -19.75 23.02
CA THR A 415 11.63 -20.03 24.17
C THR A 415 11.55 -18.95 25.28
N PRO A 416 10.38 -18.74 25.92
CA PRO A 416 10.16 -17.60 26.83
C PRO A 416 11.16 -17.50 27.98
N GLN A 417 11.69 -18.63 28.48
CA GLN A 417 12.65 -18.63 29.59
C GLN A 417 14.03 -18.03 29.23
N LYS A 418 14.35 -17.85 27.94
CA LYS A 418 15.68 -17.41 27.49
C LYS A 418 15.80 -15.89 27.46
N GLY A 419 15.98 -15.29 28.63
CA GLY A 419 16.12 -13.83 28.83
C GLY A 419 17.25 -13.13 28.06
N SER A 420 18.12 -13.85 27.32
CA SER A 420 19.03 -13.19 26.35
C SER A 420 18.27 -12.61 25.17
N LEU A 421 17.24 -13.31 24.68
CA LEU A 421 16.50 -12.95 23.47
C LEU A 421 15.73 -11.64 23.64
N PHE A 422 15.19 -11.39 24.84
CA PHE A 422 14.54 -10.12 25.17
C PHE A 422 15.53 -8.95 25.19
N ARG A 423 16.80 -9.19 25.58
CA ARG A 423 17.88 -8.18 25.49
C ARG A 423 18.40 -7.99 24.06
N GLU A 424 18.41 -9.04 23.24
CA GLU A 424 18.73 -8.96 21.81
C GLU A 424 17.65 -8.14 21.07
N LEU A 425 16.37 -8.43 21.33
CA LEU A 425 15.23 -7.68 20.78
C LEU A 425 15.18 -6.22 21.28
N HIS A 426 15.52 -5.95 22.55
CA HIS A 426 15.68 -4.58 23.05
C HIS A 426 16.69 -3.79 22.21
N LYS A 427 17.89 -4.36 21.97
CA LYS A 427 18.93 -3.70 21.18
C LYS A 427 18.50 -3.44 19.73
N ILE A 428 17.79 -4.38 19.10
CA ILE A 428 17.25 -4.19 17.74
C ILE A 428 16.30 -2.99 17.73
N LEU A 429 15.29 -2.99 18.61
CA LEU A 429 14.27 -1.93 18.65
C LEU A 429 14.83 -0.57 19.07
N GLU A 430 15.80 -0.56 19.99
CA GLU A 430 16.50 0.63 20.45
C GLU A 430 17.34 1.26 19.34
N HIS A 431 18.04 0.45 18.53
CA HIS A 431 18.78 0.90 17.35
C HIS A 431 17.86 1.47 16.26
N LEU A 432 16.75 0.77 15.95
CA LEU A 432 15.75 1.21 14.97
C LEU A 432 15.11 2.54 15.41
N TRP A 433 14.63 2.62 16.65
CA TRP A 433 13.95 3.81 17.18
C TRP A 433 14.87 4.98 17.57
N THR A 434 16.18 4.81 17.61
CA THR A 434 17.12 5.94 17.73
C THR A 434 17.58 6.46 16.36
N THR A 435 17.76 5.58 15.38
CA THR A 435 18.24 5.95 14.03
C THR A 435 17.18 6.71 13.21
N ASP A 436 15.89 6.36 13.37
CA ASP A 436 14.82 6.80 12.46
C ASP A 436 14.00 8.03 12.95
N GLN A 437 14.40 8.66 14.07
CA GLN A 437 13.63 9.74 14.71
C GLN A 437 13.46 11.02 13.86
N SER A 438 14.23 11.16 12.78
CA SER A 438 14.24 12.34 11.91
C SER A 438 13.22 12.29 10.76
N ARG A 439 12.45 11.21 10.60
CA ARG A 439 11.60 10.98 9.42
C ARG A 439 10.10 10.85 9.74
N PRO A 440 9.20 11.26 8.81
CA PRO A 440 7.74 11.08 8.97
C PRO A 440 7.24 9.63 8.99
N SER A 441 8.09 8.66 8.61
CA SER A 441 7.73 7.26 8.39
C SER A 441 8.56 6.29 9.24
N ALA A 442 8.79 6.67 10.50
CA ALA A 442 9.63 5.92 11.44
C ALA A 442 9.15 4.47 11.65
N PHE A 443 10.09 3.53 11.79
CA PHE A 443 9.81 2.12 12.11
C PHE A 443 8.82 1.95 13.28
N ALA A 444 7.82 1.08 13.13
CA ALA A 444 6.84 0.82 14.17
C ALA A 444 6.29 -0.61 14.12
N LEU A 445 5.91 -1.12 15.30
CA LEU A 445 5.28 -2.42 15.51
C LEU A 445 3.76 -2.28 15.44
N SER A 446 3.11 -3.19 14.72
CA SER A 446 1.66 -3.26 14.59
C SER A 446 1.15 -4.70 14.66
N GLY A 447 -0.17 -4.88 14.60
CA GLY A 447 -0.82 -6.19 14.47
C GLY A 447 -0.41 -7.23 15.52
N ASP A 448 -0.30 -8.49 15.08
CA ASP A 448 0.04 -9.62 15.96
C ASP A 448 1.45 -9.57 16.53
N ASN A 449 2.38 -8.82 15.94
CA ASN A 449 3.72 -8.65 16.50
C ASN A 449 3.69 -7.71 17.73
N LEU A 450 3.00 -6.56 17.64
CA LEU A 450 2.80 -5.67 18.79
C LEU A 450 2.00 -6.38 19.91
N LYS A 451 0.86 -6.99 19.56
CA LYS A 451 0.02 -7.80 20.47
C LYS A 451 0.80 -8.95 21.11
N GLY A 452 1.66 -9.63 20.35
CA GLY A 452 2.47 -10.74 20.82
C GLY A 452 3.54 -10.31 21.82
N ILE A 453 4.34 -9.28 21.48
CA ILE A 453 5.44 -8.85 22.36
C ILE A 453 4.93 -8.17 23.63
N LEU A 454 3.87 -7.35 23.56
CA LEU A 454 3.29 -6.73 24.76
C LEU A 454 2.79 -7.78 25.76
N LYS A 455 2.10 -8.83 25.30
CA LYS A 455 1.67 -9.95 26.17
C LYS A 455 2.86 -10.66 26.80
N LEU A 456 3.91 -10.97 26.04
CA LEU A 456 5.13 -11.59 26.58
C LEU A 456 5.82 -10.71 27.63
N CYS A 457 5.99 -9.42 27.36
CA CYS A 457 6.66 -8.50 28.27
C CYS A 457 5.91 -8.37 29.61
N ILE A 458 4.57 -8.33 29.57
CA ILE A 458 3.73 -8.27 30.77
C ILE A 458 3.79 -9.60 31.55
N LEU A 459 3.62 -10.74 30.87
CA LEU A 459 3.65 -12.07 31.49
C LEU A 459 5.03 -12.46 32.07
N ARG A 460 6.11 -11.82 31.60
CA ARG A 460 7.48 -12.04 32.10
C ARG A 460 8.03 -10.93 32.99
N ASN A 461 7.28 -9.83 33.17
CA ASN A 461 7.75 -8.62 33.85
C ASN A 461 9.05 -8.02 33.22
N GLU A 462 9.18 -8.09 31.88
CA GLU A 462 10.31 -7.51 31.11
C GLU A 462 10.16 -5.99 30.97
N ALA A 463 10.18 -5.30 32.11
CA ALA A 463 9.90 -3.87 32.24
C ALA A 463 10.76 -2.93 31.35
N PRO A 464 12.07 -3.20 31.06
CA PRO A 464 12.85 -2.34 30.18
C PRO A 464 12.31 -2.35 28.75
N LEU A 465 12.07 -3.54 28.19
CA LEU A 465 11.54 -3.70 26.83
C LEU A 465 10.11 -3.17 26.72
N LEU A 466 9.28 -3.40 27.74
CA LEU A 466 7.93 -2.81 27.79
C LEU A 466 7.98 -1.28 27.77
N LYS A 467 8.85 -0.66 28.59
CA LYS A 467 9.03 0.81 28.60
C LYS A 467 9.54 1.34 27.26
N LEU A 468 10.48 0.65 26.62
CA LEU A 468 10.99 1.02 25.29
C LEU A 468 9.86 1.06 24.25
N ILE A 469 9.00 0.03 24.22
CA ILE A 469 7.86 -0.05 23.29
C ILE A 469 6.86 1.08 23.57
N LEU A 470 6.43 1.26 24.83
CA LEU A 470 5.41 2.27 25.21
C LEU A 470 5.88 3.72 25.04
N VAL A 471 7.18 3.98 24.88
CA VAL A 471 7.70 5.35 24.64
C VAL A 471 7.83 5.66 23.15
N ASN A 472 8.19 4.68 22.31
CA ASN A 472 8.57 4.93 20.92
C ASN A 472 7.52 4.47 19.89
N ASN A 473 6.67 3.49 20.24
CA ASN A 473 5.75 2.88 19.27
C ASN A 473 4.47 3.71 19.08
N LYS A 474 4.40 4.49 18.00
CA LYS A 474 3.27 5.39 17.69
C LYS A 474 2.05 4.71 17.04
N GLN A 475 2.02 3.38 16.96
CA GLN A 475 0.91 2.63 16.35
C GLN A 475 -0.10 2.17 17.42
N PRO A 476 -1.41 2.15 17.11
CA PRO A 476 -2.46 1.78 18.06
C PRO A 476 -2.31 0.34 18.58
N ALA A 477 -2.61 0.18 19.87
CA ALA A 477 -2.76 -1.13 20.49
C ALA A 477 -3.92 -1.92 19.83
N PRO A 478 -3.71 -3.17 19.35
CA PRO A 478 -4.77 -3.93 18.69
C PRO A 478 -5.96 -4.23 19.60
N THR A 479 -7.18 -4.29 19.05
CA THR A 479 -8.40 -4.63 19.81
C THR A 479 -8.28 -5.97 20.55
N ALA A 480 -7.75 -7.02 19.89
CA ALA A 480 -7.47 -8.33 20.49
C ALA A 480 -6.31 -8.35 21.54
N PHE A 481 -5.70 -7.19 21.81
CA PHE A 481 -4.85 -6.96 22.98
C PHE A 481 -5.64 -6.26 24.10
N LEU A 482 -6.47 -5.26 23.79
CA LEU A 482 -7.42 -4.65 24.74
C LEU A 482 -8.37 -5.68 25.37
N SER A 483 -8.96 -6.58 24.57
CA SER A 483 -9.82 -7.68 25.07
C SER A 483 -9.08 -8.67 25.98
N TRP A 484 -7.75 -8.73 25.91
CA TRP A 484 -6.93 -9.56 26.79
C TRP A 484 -6.52 -8.83 28.06
N ILE A 485 -6.31 -7.51 28.00
CA ILE A 485 -6.21 -6.65 29.20
C ILE A 485 -7.50 -6.75 30.00
N LYS A 486 -8.68 -6.62 29.34
CA LYS A 486 -10.02 -6.79 29.94
C LYS A 486 -10.08 -8.04 30.84
N ALA A 487 -9.73 -9.20 30.29
CA ALA A 487 -9.70 -10.47 31.04
C ALA A 487 -8.67 -10.50 32.19
N LYS A 488 -7.52 -9.83 32.06
CA LYS A 488 -6.50 -9.76 33.13
C LYS A 488 -6.74 -8.68 34.19
N LEU A 489 -7.70 -7.79 33.99
CA LEU A 489 -8.23 -6.90 35.03
C LEU A 489 -9.32 -7.57 35.88
N SER A 490 -10.04 -8.55 35.33
CA SER A 490 -11.07 -9.34 36.02
C SER A 490 -10.53 -10.60 36.74
N GLU A 491 -9.29 -11.01 36.49
CA GLU A 491 -8.63 -12.14 37.14
C GLU A 491 -7.71 -11.67 38.29
N GLU A 492 -7.68 -12.41 39.40
CA GLU A 492 -6.60 -12.32 40.41
C GLU A 492 -5.28 -12.83 39.81
N SER A 493 -4.60 -11.98 39.05
CA SER A 493 -3.36 -12.32 38.34
C SER A 493 -2.12 -11.84 39.08
N ASN A 494 -1.01 -12.60 38.99
CA ASN A 494 0.30 -12.27 39.56
C ASN A 494 1.02 -11.11 38.82
N ILE A 495 0.29 -10.20 38.20
CA ILE A 495 0.80 -9.09 37.38
C ILE A 495 0.75 -7.81 38.22
N SER A 496 1.82 -7.00 38.18
CA SER A 496 1.83 -5.71 38.87
C SER A 496 0.72 -4.78 38.35
N TRP A 497 -0.13 -4.30 39.26
CA TRP A 497 -1.22 -3.36 38.93
C TRP A 497 -0.70 -2.09 38.23
N ASP A 498 0.41 -1.51 38.70
CA ASP A 498 1.05 -0.35 38.06
C ASP A 498 1.46 -0.64 36.60
N THR A 499 1.90 -1.87 36.31
CA THR A 499 2.22 -2.28 34.94
C THR A 499 0.95 -2.39 34.08
N LEU A 500 -0.13 -2.97 34.60
CA LEU A 500 -1.44 -3.03 33.91
C LEU A 500 -2.01 -1.63 33.67
N GLN A 501 -1.97 -0.74 34.69
CA GLN A 501 -2.43 0.64 34.60
C GLN A 501 -1.66 1.43 33.53
N ARG A 502 -0.32 1.41 33.56
CA ARG A 502 0.51 2.11 32.58
C ARG A 502 0.32 1.59 31.15
N VAL A 503 0.20 0.26 30.97
CA VAL A 503 -0.11 -0.33 29.65
C VAL A 503 -1.51 0.05 29.18
N THR A 504 -2.52 0.02 30.05
CA THR A 504 -3.92 0.28 29.66
C THR A 504 -4.12 1.73 29.23
N VAL A 505 -3.64 2.69 30.03
CA VAL A 505 -3.72 4.13 29.70
C VAL A 505 -3.01 4.41 28.38
N HIS A 506 -1.80 3.90 28.18
CA HIS A 506 -1.08 4.06 26.91
C HIS A 506 -1.82 3.39 25.73
N SER A 507 -2.39 2.20 25.94
CA SER A 507 -3.14 1.48 24.88
C SER A 507 -4.38 2.25 24.43
N ILE A 508 -5.03 3.00 25.33
CA ILE A 508 -6.13 3.93 25.00
C ILE A 508 -5.57 5.17 24.28
N GLN A 509 -4.54 5.83 24.83
CA GLN A 509 -3.91 7.02 24.21
C GLN A 509 -3.39 6.75 22.79
N SER A 510 -2.92 5.54 22.51
CA SER A 510 -2.41 5.11 21.21
C SER A 510 -3.48 5.01 20.11
N GLN A 511 -4.76 4.98 20.46
CA GLN A 511 -5.85 4.96 19.48
C GLN A 511 -5.95 6.34 18.78
N PRO A 512 -6.00 6.39 17.44
CA PRO A 512 -5.90 7.63 16.70
C PRO A 512 -7.16 8.50 16.70
N THR A 513 -8.38 7.95 16.82
CA THR A 513 -9.63 8.74 16.89
C THR A 513 -10.19 8.80 18.31
N LEU A 514 -11.02 9.81 18.60
CA LEU A 514 -11.76 9.87 19.85
C LEU A 514 -12.81 8.74 19.92
N SER A 515 -13.39 8.33 18.79
CA SER A 515 -14.26 7.15 18.72
C SER A 515 -13.56 5.88 19.20
N GLN A 516 -12.38 5.57 18.68
CA GLN A 516 -11.62 4.37 19.08
C GLN A 516 -11.10 4.46 20.53
N ARG A 517 -10.82 5.67 21.03
CA ARG A 517 -10.51 5.92 22.47
C ARG A 517 -11.72 5.63 23.36
N TYR A 518 -12.92 6.07 22.97
CA TYR A 518 -14.16 5.78 23.68
C TYR A 518 -14.55 4.29 23.63
N GLU A 519 -14.45 3.64 22.46
CA GLU A 519 -14.66 2.20 22.31
C GLU A 519 -13.72 1.40 23.21
N ALA A 520 -12.43 1.75 23.25
CA ALA A 520 -11.45 1.12 24.13
C ALA A 520 -11.79 1.28 25.62
N ILE A 521 -12.38 2.41 26.03
CA ILE A 521 -12.87 2.64 27.41
C ILE A 521 -14.17 1.85 27.67
N SER A 522 -15.15 1.88 26.76
CA SER A 522 -16.43 1.17 26.91
C SER A 522 -16.23 -0.35 27.03
N ALA A 523 -15.35 -0.92 26.18
CA ALA A 523 -14.99 -2.33 26.22
C ALA A 523 -14.37 -2.76 27.56
N LEU A 524 -13.67 -1.86 28.28
CA LEU A 524 -13.15 -2.12 29.63
C LEU A 524 -14.24 -1.99 30.71
N THR A 525 -15.27 -1.18 30.48
CA THR A 525 -16.35 -0.93 31.45
C THR A 525 -17.39 -2.07 31.45
N GLU A 526 -17.66 -2.68 30.29
CA GLU A 526 -18.50 -3.88 30.13
C GLU A 526 -17.87 -5.19 30.70
N ALA A 527 -16.95 -5.11 31.68
CA ALA A 527 -16.05 -6.21 32.00
C ALA A 527 -16.15 -6.75 33.44
N THR A 528 -16.63 -5.95 34.37
CA THR A 528 -16.35 -6.15 35.80
C THR A 528 -17.58 -5.98 36.68
N GLU A 529 -17.79 -6.93 37.59
CA GLU A 529 -18.39 -6.58 38.88
C GLU A 529 -17.44 -5.57 39.58
N SER A 530 -18.00 -4.48 40.12
CA SER A 530 -17.28 -3.24 40.43
C SER A 530 -16.05 -3.42 41.34
N SER A 531 -14.87 -3.22 40.77
CA SER A 531 -13.61 -3.07 41.52
C SER A 531 -13.19 -1.60 41.48
N GLU A 532 -13.12 -0.97 42.65
CA GLU A 532 -12.78 0.45 42.87
C GLU A 532 -11.51 0.89 42.09
N ARG A 533 -10.53 -0.01 41.95
CA ARG A 533 -9.29 0.24 41.19
C ARG A 533 -9.52 0.36 39.68
N VAL A 534 -10.45 -0.41 39.13
CA VAL A 534 -10.82 -0.37 37.70
C VAL A 534 -11.65 0.87 37.41
N GLU A 535 -12.54 1.27 38.32
CA GLU A 535 -13.30 2.53 38.22
C GLU A 535 -12.36 3.75 38.24
N LEU A 536 -11.37 3.77 39.13
CA LEU A 536 -10.34 4.81 39.18
C LEU A 536 -9.48 4.84 37.90
N LEU A 537 -9.14 3.67 37.34
CA LEU A 537 -8.41 3.55 36.06
C LEU A 537 -9.21 4.11 34.88
N ILE A 538 -10.51 3.79 34.81
CA ILE A 538 -11.43 4.29 33.78
C ILE A 538 -11.57 5.81 33.90
N SER A 539 -11.78 6.33 35.12
CA SER A 539 -11.86 7.77 35.41
C SER A 539 -10.58 8.51 34.96
N GLN A 540 -9.39 7.98 35.29
CA GLN A 540 -8.11 8.53 34.83
C GLN A 540 -7.98 8.51 33.30
N ALA A 541 -8.44 7.45 32.63
CA ALA A 541 -8.40 7.35 31.18
C ALA A 541 -9.35 8.35 30.50
N VAL A 542 -10.57 8.53 31.02
CA VAL A 542 -11.53 9.52 30.55
C VAL A 542 -10.96 10.94 30.67
N ASP A 543 -10.40 11.31 31.84
CA ASP A 543 -9.79 12.63 32.03
C ASP A 543 -8.59 12.85 31.12
N THR A 544 -7.78 11.82 30.89
CA THR A 544 -6.66 11.89 29.94
C THR A 544 -7.16 12.17 28.51
N VAL A 545 -8.25 11.53 28.09
CA VAL A 545 -8.86 11.71 26.76
C VAL A 545 -9.54 13.08 26.61
N LEU A 546 -10.25 13.56 27.64
CA LEU A 546 -10.91 14.87 27.62
C LEU A 546 -9.91 16.04 27.59
N ASN A 547 -8.74 15.90 28.24
CA ASN A 547 -7.70 16.93 28.19
C ASN A 547 -6.97 16.98 26.83
N ASP A 548 -6.72 15.82 26.19
CA ASP A 548 -6.03 15.73 24.88
C ASP A 548 -6.93 16.17 23.69
N PHE A 549 -8.23 16.30 23.93
CA PHE A 549 -9.24 16.71 22.95
C PHE A 549 -8.97 18.07 22.28
N GLY A 550 -8.25 18.98 22.96
CA GLY A 550 -7.91 20.31 22.45
C GLY A 550 -6.85 20.35 21.33
N SER A 551 -6.41 19.20 20.81
CA SER A 551 -5.42 19.08 19.75
C SER A 551 -6.00 19.35 18.33
N ASN A 552 -5.12 19.65 17.37
CA ASN A 552 -5.49 20.05 16.00
C ASN A 552 -5.90 18.85 15.10
N GLN A 553 -6.86 18.04 15.56
CA GLN A 553 -7.35 16.86 14.85
C GLN A 553 -8.58 17.16 13.99
N THR A 554 -8.75 16.40 12.91
CA THR A 554 -9.99 16.30 12.13
C THR A 554 -10.92 15.27 12.77
N LEU A 555 -12.07 15.71 13.27
CA LEU A 555 -13.08 14.93 13.97
C LEU A 555 -14.26 14.55 13.06
N SER A 556 -14.74 13.34 13.29
CA SER A 556 -15.87 12.72 12.61
C SER A 556 -17.17 12.86 13.40
N GLU A 557 -18.26 12.38 12.80
CA GLU A 557 -19.55 12.20 13.48
C GLU A 557 -19.43 11.22 14.69
N GLU A 558 -18.63 10.15 14.55
CA GLU A 558 -18.37 9.17 15.61
C GLU A 558 -17.68 9.82 16.81
N ASP A 559 -16.72 10.71 16.58
CA ASP A 559 -16.02 11.46 17.62
C ASP A 559 -16.98 12.38 18.38
N GLY A 560 -17.95 13.00 17.68
CA GLY A 560 -19.00 13.82 18.29
C GLY A 560 -19.93 13.01 19.20
N VAL A 561 -20.37 11.83 18.73
CA VAL A 561 -21.15 10.89 19.56
C VAL A 561 -20.33 10.42 20.78
N SER A 562 -19.04 10.17 20.58
CA SER A 562 -18.14 9.64 21.60
C SER A 562 -17.83 10.66 22.70
N LEU A 563 -17.62 11.94 22.36
CA LEU A 563 -17.49 13.00 23.37
C LEU A 563 -18.75 13.15 24.22
N PHE A 564 -19.93 13.07 23.59
CA PHE A 564 -21.22 13.13 24.29
C PHE A 564 -21.39 11.94 25.24
N ASN A 565 -21.04 10.73 24.81
CA ASN A 565 -21.11 9.54 25.66
C ASN A 565 -20.09 9.57 26.80
N LEU A 566 -18.84 9.98 26.55
CA LEU A 566 -17.81 10.15 27.59
C LEU A 566 -18.28 11.12 28.69
N THR A 567 -18.90 12.23 28.30
CA THR A 567 -19.41 13.24 29.25
C THR A 567 -20.74 12.84 29.90
N LEU A 568 -21.59 12.03 29.27
CA LEU A 568 -22.84 11.56 29.87
C LEU A 568 -22.67 10.37 30.84
N TYR A 569 -21.71 9.47 30.59
CA TYR A 569 -21.56 8.24 31.38
C TYR A 569 -20.52 8.34 32.51
N TYR A 570 -19.52 9.23 32.40
CA TYR A 570 -18.44 9.35 33.39
C TYR A 570 -18.35 10.74 34.05
N ARG A 571 -19.24 11.67 33.67
CA ARG A 571 -19.38 13.03 34.22
C ARG A 571 -20.86 13.39 34.37
N ASN A 572 -21.16 14.55 34.95
CA ASN A 572 -22.53 14.99 35.22
C ASN A 572 -23.14 15.77 34.04
N THR A 573 -24.46 15.91 34.02
CA THR A 573 -25.18 16.71 33.02
C THR A 573 -24.81 18.20 33.03
N ASP A 574 -24.21 18.71 34.11
CA ASP A 574 -23.68 20.07 34.17
C ASP A 574 -22.26 20.19 33.58
N ASP A 575 -21.47 19.11 33.58
CA ASP A 575 -20.17 19.08 32.88
C ASP A 575 -20.35 19.06 31.36
N LEU A 576 -21.46 18.47 30.87
CA LEU A 576 -21.89 18.59 29.48
C LEU A 576 -22.14 20.07 29.10
N LYS A 577 -22.69 20.88 30.02
CA LYS A 577 -23.02 22.30 29.80
C LYS A 577 -21.76 23.19 29.78
N THR A 578 -20.63 22.74 30.33
CA THR A 578 -19.34 23.47 30.31
C THR A 578 -18.40 23.00 29.20
N LEU A 579 -18.24 21.68 29.03
CA LEU A 579 -17.31 21.09 28.05
C LEU A 579 -17.78 21.25 26.60
N VAL A 580 -19.09 21.13 26.32
CA VAL A 580 -19.60 21.23 24.94
C VAL A 580 -19.34 22.63 24.34
N PRO A 581 -19.60 23.76 25.04
CA PRO A 581 -19.18 25.09 24.56
C PRO A 581 -17.68 25.23 24.31
N GLU A 582 -16.81 24.67 25.16
CA GLU A 582 -15.36 24.77 24.97
C GLU A 582 -14.88 23.95 23.76
N ALA A 583 -15.39 22.73 23.60
CA ALA A 583 -15.16 21.88 22.43
C ALA A 583 -15.61 22.57 21.12
N ILE A 584 -16.82 23.14 21.14
CA ILE A 584 -17.36 23.97 20.06
C ILE A 584 -16.41 25.13 19.73
N HIS A 585 -15.97 25.91 20.73
CA HIS A 585 -15.11 27.07 20.47
C HIS A 585 -13.76 26.72 19.83
N LYS A 586 -13.25 25.50 20.04
CA LYS A 586 -11.98 25.03 19.45
C LYS A 586 -12.16 24.39 18.05
N GLN A 587 -13.25 23.65 17.80
CA GLN A 587 -13.38 22.78 16.61
C GLN A 587 -14.70 22.92 15.81
N ALA A 588 -15.58 23.89 16.10
CA ALA A 588 -16.89 24.04 15.42
C ALA A 588 -16.85 24.25 13.89
N SER A 589 -15.69 24.53 13.29
CA SER A 589 -15.52 24.52 11.83
C SER A 589 -15.80 23.16 11.17
N GLN A 590 -15.83 22.09 11.96
CA GLN A 590 -16.01 20.71 11.51
C GLN A 590 -17.46 20.25 11.68
N THR A 591 -18.26 20.38 10.61
CA THR A 591 -19.72 20.10 10.65
C THR A 591 -20.04 18.65 11.04
N SER A 592 -19.23 17.69 10.60
CA SER A 592 -19.30 16.26 10.94
C SER A 592 -19.44 16.01 12.44
N PHE A 593 -18.52 16.58 13.21
CA PHE A 593 -18.46 16.48 14.67
C PHE A 593 -19.69 17.09 15.35
N LEU A 594 -20.15 18.26 14.87
CA LEU A 594 -21.36 18.90 15.38
C LEU A 594 -22.62 18.06 15.13
N LEU A 595 -22.73 17.41 13.96
CA LEU A 595 -23.84 16.46 13.69
C LEU A 595 -23.79 15.23 14.61
N GLY A 596 -22.60 14.75 14.97
CA GLY A 596 -22.40 13.69 15.96
C GLY A 596 -22.94 14.04 17.35
N LEU A 597 -22.60 15.23 17.86
CA LEU A 597 -23.13 15.75 19.13
C LEU A 597 -24.66 15.87 19.10
N ILE A 598 -25.22 16.38 17.99
CA ILE A 598 -26.66 16.53 17.78
C ILE A 598 -27.37 15.16 17.76
N LYS A 599 -26.79 14.16 17.09
CA LYS A 599 -27.30 12.78 17.02
C LYS A 599 -27.35 12.14 18.40
N ALA A 600 -26.28 12.25 19.19
CA ALA A 600 -26.22 11.70 20.55
C ALA A 600 -27.20 12.40 21.51
N LEU A 601 -27.32 13.73 21.44
CA LEU A 601 -28.29 14.50 22.23
C LEU A 601 -29.74 14.10 21.91
N ARG A 602 -30.08 13.84 20.64
CA ARG A 602 -31.41 13.34 20.27
C ARG A 602 -31.63 11.91 20.76
N GLN A 603 -30.63 11.04 20.70
CA GLN A 603 -30.73 9.66 21.20
C GLN A 603 -30.92 9.62 22.73
N SER A 604 -30.17 10.41 23.50
CA SER A 604 -30.32 10.49 24.96
C SER A 604 -31.65 11.09 25.39
N THR A 605 -32.17 12.08 24.64
CA THR A 605 -33.52 12.63 24.83
C THR A 605 -34.59 11.55 24.56
N LYS A 606 -34.51 10.82 23.43
CA LYS A 606 -35.43 9.70 23.12
C LYS A 606 -35.36 8.57 24.15
N ARG A 607 -34.19 8.33 24.75
CA ARG A 607 -33.96 7.38 25.86
C ARG A 607 -34.36 7.92 27.25
N LYS A 608 -34.82 9.17 27.35
CA LYS A 608 -35.14 9.88 28.61
C LYS A 608 -33.96 9.96 29.60
N GLN A 609 -32.74 10.01 29.09
CA GLN A 609 -31.51 10.23 29.86
C GLN A 609 -31.25 11.72 30.11
N VAL A 610 -31.72 12.59 29.21
CA VAL A 610 -31.71 14.05 29.33
C VAL A 610 -33.15 14.55 29.14
N SER A 611 -33.55 15.61 29.85
CA SER A 611 -34.88 16.20 29.69
C SER A 611 -35.01 16.99 28.38
N GLU A 612 -36.20 17.04 27.79
CA GLU A 612 -36.43 17.82 26.55
C GLU A 612 -36.20 19.33 26.77
N GLU A 613 -36.50 19.82 27.97
CA GLU A 613 -36.31 21.21 28.40
C GLU A 613 -34.82 21.60 28.46
N GLU A 614 -33.95 20.72 28.96
CA GLU A 614 -32.49 20.93 28.97
C GLU A 614 -31.85 20.69 27.59
N ALA A 615 -32.35 19.71 26.83
CA ALA A 615 -31.79 19.35 25.53
C ALA A 615 -32.02 20.45 24.48
N LYS A 616 -33.21 21.07 24.47
CA LYS A 616 -33.61 22.05 23.44
C LYS A 616 -32.66 23.25 23.24
N PRO A 617 -32.21 24.00 24.27
CA PRO A 617 -31.29 25.13 24.07
C PRO A 617 -29.90 24.71 23.56
N ILE A 618 -29.41 23.54 23.99
CA ILE A 618 -28.15 22.95 23.50
C ILE A 618 -28.33 22.56 22.02
N TYR A 619 -29.44 21.92 21.69
CA TYR A 619 -29.81 21.50 20.35
C TYR A 619 -29.92 22.68 19.37
N GLU A 620 -30.59 23.78 19.75
CA GLU A 620 -30.71 24.99 18.93
C GLU A 620 -29.34 25.61 18.63
N THR A 621 -28.48 25.68 19.65
CA THR A 621 -27.13 26.26 19.57
C THR A 621 -26.22 25.44 18.65
N LEU A 622 -26.16 24.11 18.86
CA LEU A 622 -25.44 23.20 17.99
C LEU A 622 -25.93 23.28 16.54
N SER A 623 -27.25 23.30 16.33
CA SER A 623 -27.87 23.38 15.00
C SER A 623 -27.51 24.68 14.27
N ARG A 624 -27.51 25.82 14.98
CA ARG A 624 -27.14 27.13 14.43
C ARG A 624 -25.67 27.16 13.99
N LEU A 625 -24.78 26.47 14.72
CA LEU A 625 -23.37 26.39 14.40
C LEU A 625 -23.07 25.38 13.28
N ALA A 626 -23.71 24.21 13.27
CA ALA A 626 -23.62 23.25 12.17
C ALA A 626 -24.00 23.91 10.83
N LEU A 627 -25.11 24.64 10.78
CA LEU A 627 -25.55 25.39 9.59
C LEU A 627 -24.69 26.60 9.24
N ARG A 628 -23.94 27.16 10.20
CA ARG A 628 -22.97 28.24 9.96
C ARG A 628 -21.69 27.72 9.29
N TYR A 629 -21.21 26.54 9.68
CA TYR A 629 -19.94 25.98 9.20
C TYR A 629 -20.07 24.93 8.10
N LEU A 630 -21.30 24.46 7.80
CA LEU A 630 -21.58 23.61 6.63
C LEU A 630 -21.04 24.26 5.34
N SER A 631 -20.12 23.60 4.66
CA SER A 631 -19.55 24.07 3.38
C SER A 631 -20.20 23.29 2.24
N LEU A 632 -21.04 23.93 1.42
CA LEU A 632 -21.70 23.24 0.32
C LEU A 632 -20.71 22.81 -0.78
N THR A 633 -19.60 23.56 -0.93
CA THR A 633 -18.60 23.34 -1.99
C THR A 633 -17.54 22.29 -1.66
N THR A 634 -17.37 21.93 -0.38
CA THR A 634 -16.37 20.93 0.08
C THR A 634 -16.96 19.76 0.88
N ALA A 635 -18.28 19.65 0.99
CA ALA A 635 -18.96 18.51 1.59
C ALA A 635 -19.12 17.35 0.60
N THR A 636 -18.77 16.13 1.04
CA THR A 636 -18.87 14.86 0.29
C THR A 636 -19.03 13.69 1.26
N ALA A 637 -19.65 12.60 0.83
CA ALA A 637 -19.71 11.35 1.61
C ALA A 637 -18.46 10.47 1.45
N THR A 638 -17.61 10.70 0.43
CA THR A 638 -16.54 9.75 0.08
C THR A 638 -15.21 10.04 0.78
N LYS A 639 -14.74 9.12 1.64
CA LYS A 639 -13.39 9.17 2.26
C LYS A 639 -12.24 9.08 1.24
N LYS A 640 -12.50 8.58 0.03
CA LYS A 640 -11.62 8.74 -1.14
C LYS A 640 -12.10 9.95 -1.93
N ALA A 641 -11.18 10.73 -2.52
CA ALA A 641 -11.56 11.71 -3.53
C ALA A 641 -12.39 11.01 -4.63
N PRO A 642 -13.49 11.62 -5.12
CA PRO A 642 -14.35 10.99 -6.12
C PRO A 642 -13.55 10.55 -7.34
N PHE A 643 -13.96 9.43 -7.94
CA PHE A 643 -13.35 8.87 -9.12
C PHE A 643 -13.29 9.92 -10.25
N VAL A 644 -12.15 10.01 -10.93
CA VAL A 644 -11.90 10.99 -11.98
C VAL A 644 -11.98 10.30 -13.35
N PRO A 645 -13.14 10.32 -14.05
CA PRO A 645 -13.22 9.96 -15.46
C PRO A 645 -12.68 11.15 -16.28
N GLY A 646 -11.36 11.34 -16.21
CA GLY A 646 -10.62 12.46 -16.81
C GLY A 646 -9.40 11.95 -17.59
N PRO A 647 -9.21 12.35 -18.86
CA PRO A 647 -8.11 11.83 -19.68
C PRO A 647 -6.72 12.24 -19.18
N HIS A 648 -5.73 11.37 -19.36
CA HIS A 648 -4.44 11.42 -18.63
C HIS A 648 -3.38 12.32 -19.29
N TRP A 649 -3.76 13.46 -19.89
CA TRP A 649 -2.84 14.30 -20.68
C TRP A 649 -3.07 15.80 -20.44
N LEU A 650 -1.99 16.58 -20.44
CA LEU A 650 -1.94 18.06 -20.35
C LEU A 650 -2.19 18.72 -18.97
N LEU A 651 -1.77 18.06 -17.87
CA LEU A 651 -1.32 18.78 -16.67
C LEU A 651 0.03 18.21 -16.18
N PRO A 652 1.07 19.04 -15.96
CA PRO A 652 2.29 18.61 -15.28
C PRO A 652 2.01 18.22 -13.83
N ALA A 653 2.69 17.18 -13.33
CA ALA A 653 2.49 16.67 -11.96
C ALA A 653 2.78 17.72 -10.86
N SER A 654 3.49 18.80 -11.17
CA SER A 654 3.80 19.90 -10.24
C SER A 654 2.58 20.70 -9.77
N THR A 655 1.43 20.63 -10.46
CA THR A 655 0.20 21.30 -10.01
C THR A 655 -0.55 20.50 -8.93
N ILE A 656 -0.21 19.23 -8.71
CA ILE A 656 -0.82 18.39 -7.65
C ILE A 656 -0.09 18.63 -6.31
N ARG A 657 -0.14 19.86 -5.79
CA ARG A 657 0.45 20.19 -4.48
C ARG A 657 -0.43 20.96 -3.49
N ASP A 658 -1.58 21.47 -3.90
CA ASP A 658 -2.61 21.99 -2.99
C ASP A 658 -3.64 20.90 -2.64
N ARG A 659 -3.30 20.08 -1.64
CA ARG A 659 -4.18 19.03 -1.08
C ARG A 659 -4.40 19.19 0.44
N THR A 660 -4.70 20.42 0.87
CA THR A 660 -5.02 20.76 2.28
C THR A 660 -6.23 21.70 2.42
N ALA A 661 -7.09 21.80 1.41
CA ALA A 661 -8.46 22.27 1.63
C ALA A 661 -9.23 21.21 2.43
N ALA A 662 -9.76 21.58 3.60
CA ALA A 662 -10.49 20.65 4.46
C ALA A 662 -11.76 20.12 3.76
N VAL A 663 -11.75 18.83 3.46
CA VAL A 663 -12.92 18.10 2.94
C VAL A 663 -13.79 17.73 4.13
N ASN A 664 -14.99 18.30 4.21
CA ASN A 664 -15.92 18.01 5.30
C ASN A 664 -16.70 16.75 4.93
N TYR A 665 -16.34 15.62 5.55
CA TYR A 665 -17.04 14.35 5.32
C TYR A 665 -18.42 14.37 5.97
N LEU A 666 -19.49 14.32 5.16
CA LEU A 666 -20.88 14.26 5.61
C LEU A 666 -21.62 13.16 4.84
N THR A 667 -22.35 12.34 5.57
CA THR A 667 -23.20 11.27 5.04
C THR A 667 -24.61 11.80 4.74
N PRO A 668 -25.30 11.30 3.69
CA PRO A 668 -26.70 11.67 3.42
C PRO A 668 -27.60 11.40 4.62
N GLU A 669 -27.40 10.26 5.29
CA GLU A 669 -28.25 9.76 6.37
C GLU A 669 -28.15 10.67 7.61
N ALA A 670 -26.95 11.15 7.95
CA ALA A 670 -26.78 12.13 9.03
C ALA A 670 -27.42 13.48 8.70
N MET A 671 -27.40 13.90 7.43
CA MET A 671 -28.08 15.11 6.97
C MET A 671 -29.61 14.97 6.99
N VAL A 672 -30.17 13.83 6.54
CA VAL A 672 -31.60 13.53 6.64
C VAL A 672 -32.05 13.47 8.10
N LEU A 673 -31.29 12.78 8.97
CA LEU A 673 -31.54 12.72 10.40
C LEU A 673 -31.50 14.11 11.05
N PHE A 674 -30.54 14.96 10.68
CA PHE A 674 -30.43 16.34 11.17
C PHE A 674 -31.62 17.20 10.75
N LEU A 675 -31.97 17.21 9.46
CA LEU A 675 -33.13 17.96 8.95
C LEU A 675 -34.44 17.48 9.59
N SER A 676 -34.63 16.17 9.73
CA SER A 676 -35.78 15.57 10.43
C SER A 676 -35.89 16.05 11.87
N SER A 677 -34.75 16.18 12.55
CA SER A 677 -34.67 16.66 13.92
C SER A 677 -34.95 18.18 14.03
N LEU A 678 -34.58 18.99 13.02
CA LEU A 678 -34.99 20.41 12.96
C LEU A 678 -36.51 20.56 12.86
N PHE A 679 -37.19 19.68 12.11
CA PHE A 679 -38.65 19.66 12.04
C PHE A 679 -39.29 19.18 13.37
N GLU A 680 -38.76 18.10 14.00
CA GLU A 680 -39.22 17.62 15.31
C GLU A 680 -39.19 18.74 16.37
N TYR A 681 -38.07 19.48 16.48
CA TYR A 681 -37.92 20.61 17.42
C TYR A 681 -38.53 21.94 16.93
N LYS A 682 -39.18 21.97 15.75
CA LYS A 682 -39.85 23.13 15.13
C LYS A 682 -38.94 24.34 14.87
N LEU A 683 -37.67 24.10 14.53
CA LEU A 683 -36.66 25.14 14.28
C LEU A 683 -36.76 25.74 12.87
N GLY A 684 -37.81 26.54 12.65
CA GLY A 684 -38.13 27.15 11.36
C GLY A 684 -37.03 28.04 10.77
N GLU A 685 -36.35 28.85 11.58
CA GLU A 685 -35.24 29.71 11.14
C GLU A 685 -34.08 28.89 10.56
N HIS A 686 -33.69 27.81 11.25
CA HIS A 686 -32.61 26.91 10.84
C HIS A 686 -32.93 26.21 9.50
N LEU A 687 -34.18 25.81 9.29
CA LEU A 687 -34.66 25.25 8.03
C LEU A 687 -34.61 26.28 6.89
N GLN A 688 -34.99 27.54 7.16
CA GLN A 688 -34.87 28.64 6.21
C GLN A 688 -33.40 28.95 5.87
N MET A 689 -32.50 28.93 6.86
CA MET A 689 -31.05 29.09 6.64
C MET A 689 -30.51 28.00 5.71
N PHE A 690 -30.86 26.73 5.93
CA PHE A 690 -30.39 25.62 5.08
C PHE A 690 -30.83 25.79 3.62
N ALA A 691 -32.13 25.92 3.37
CA ALA A 691 -32.67 26.00 2.01
C ALA A 691 -32.22 27.27 1.26
N SER A 692 -32.09 28.41 1.95
CA SER A 692 -31.54 29.66 1.39
C SER A 692 -30.08 29.51 0.97
N ARG A 693 -29.25 28.82 1.78
CA ARG A 693 -27.84 28.53 1.42
C ARG A 693 -27.74 27.57 0.24
N VAL A 694 -28.58 26.53 0.16
CA VAL A 694 -28.66 25.68 -1.05
C VAL A 694 -29.02 26.50 -2.28
N HIS A 695 -30.06 27.35 -2.19
CA HIS A 695 -30.50 28.16 -3.32
C HIS A 695 -29.40 29.10 -3.86
N THR A 696 -28.57 29.66 -2.98
CA THR A 696 -27.55 30.67 -3.32
C THR A 696 -26.17 30.09 -3.65
N GLU A 697 -25.74 29.02 -2.98
CA GLU A 697 -24.38 28.45 -3.08
C GLU A 697 -24.29 27.23 -4.02
N ALA A 698 -25.38 26.54 -4.35
CA ALA A 698 -25.34 25.30 -5.15
C ALA A 698 -24.56 25.41 -6.47
N LYS A 699 -24.59 26.58 -7.11
CA LYS A 699 -23.83 26.90 -8.33
C LYS A 699 -22.30 26.74 -8.21
N PHE A 700 -21.76 26.77 -6.99
CA PHE A 700 -20.32 26.63 -6.71
C PHE A 700 -19.91 25.18 -6.35
N ILE A 701 -20.86 24.25 -6.21
CA ILE A 701 -20.57 22.84 -5.96
C ILE A 701 -19.92 22.25 -7.23
N LYS A 702 -18.80 21.55 -7.08
CA LYS A 702 -18.17 20.85 -8.21
C LYS A 702 -18.99 19.63 -8.63
N GLY A 703 -19.01 19.32 -9.93
CA GLY A 703 -19.71 18.16 -10.47
C GLY A 703 -19.44 16.84 -9.72
N GLU A 704 -18.17 16.62 -9.36
CA GLU A 704 -17.67 15.44 -8.67
C GLU A 704 -18.28 15.16 -7.28
N TYR A 705 -18.86 16.16 -6.60
CA TYR A 705 -19.45 15.97 -5.26
C TYR A 705 -20.98 15.76 -5.27
N PHE A 706 -21.69 16.10 -6.36
CA PHE A 706 -23.16 15.98 -6.40
C PHE A 706 -23.65 14.55 -6.15
N GLY A 707 -23.09 13.57 -6.87
CA GLY A 707 -23.50 12.16 -6.75
C GLY A 707 -23.13 11.49 -5.43
N SER A 708 -22.29 12.12 -4.60
CA SER A 708 -21.85 11.55 -3.32
C SER A 708 -22.78 11.86 -2.13
N LEU A 709 -23.40 13.04 -2.14
CA LEU A 709 -24.12 13.58 -0.98
C LEU A 709 -25.39 14.32 -1.42
N TRP A 710 -25.26 15.23 -2.37
CA TRP A 710 -26.33 16.17 -2.71
C TRP A 710 -27.49 15.52 -3.49
N MET A 711 -27.22 14.54 -4.36
CA MET A 711 -28.28 13.84 -5.08
C MET A 711 -29.09 12.90 -4.17
N PRO A 712 -28.48 11.99 -3.37
CA PRO A 712 -29.24 11.17 -2.40
C PRO A 712 -30.04 12.01 -1.41
N LEU A 713 -29.41 13.01 -0.77
CA LEU A 713 -30.07 13.89 0.20
C LEU A 713 -31.32 14.58 -0.39
N PHE A 714 -31.32 14.94 -1.67
CA PHE A 714 -32.47 15.58 -2.32
C PHE A 714 -33.48 14.58 -2.92
N GLN A 715 -33.10 13.31 -3.09
CA GLN A 715 -34.04 12.23 -3.41
C GLN A 715 -34.90 11.85 -2.19
N ASP A 716 -34.33 11.86 -0.98
CA ASP A 716 -35.04 11.57 0.28
C ASP A 716 -35.86 12.76 0.82
N LEU A 717 -35.36 13.99 0.66
CA LEU A 717 -35.94 15.20 1.23
C LEU A 717 -37.45 15.43 0.93
N PRO A 718 -38.03 15.09 -0.24
CA PRO A 718 -39.46 15.21 -0.48
C PRO A 718 -40.32 14.36 0.47
N ALA A 719 -39.90 13.13 0.76
CA ALA A 719 -40.61 12.26 1.71
C ALA A 719 -40.51 12.81 3.14
N LEU A 720 -39.37 13.39 3.50
CA LEU A 720 -39.19 14.06 4.79
C LEU A 720 -40.08 15.31 4.95
N LEU A 721 -40.24 16.10 3.88
CA LEU A 721 -41.14 17.26 3.87
C LEU A 721 -42.60 16.83 4.08
N GLU A 722 -43.04 15.77 3.39
CA GLU A 722 -44.39 15.21 3.55
C GLU A 722 -44.63 14.65 4.96
N GLN A 723 -43.66 13.91 5.53
CA GLN A 723 -43.70 13.39 6.90
C GLN A 723 -43.98 14.50 7.93
N HIS A 724 -43.32 15.65 7.77
CA HIS A 724 -43.47 16.82 8.64
C HIS A 724 -44.53 17.82 8.18
N LYS A 725 -45.40 17.42 7.22
CA LYS A 725 -46.55 18.18 6.71
C LYS A 725 -46.19 19.53 6.06
N VAL A 726 -44.99 19.64 5.50
CA VAL A 726 -44.53 20.82 4.76
C VAL A 726 -44.98 20.70 3.29
N PRO A 727 -45.72 21.68 2.73
CA PRO A 727 -46.11 21.63 1.32
C PRO A 727 -44.89 21.63 0.38
N LEU A 728 -44.84 20.69 -0.57
CA LEU A 728 -43.82 20.67 -1.63
C LEU A 728 -43.88 21.92 -2.54
N THR A 729 -44.99 22.64 -2.52
CA THR A 729 -45.19 23.94 -3.19
C THR A 729 -44.69 25.14 -2.38
N ALA A 730 -44.02 24.94 -1.25
CA ALA A 730 -43.42 26.02 -0.47
C ALA A 730 -42.24 26.66 -1.26
N PRO A 731 -42.28 27.97 -1.56
CA PRO A 731 -41.30 28.61 -2.44
C PRO A 731 -39.84 28.43 -2.02
N LEU A 732 -39.59 28.38 -0.70
CA LEU A 732 -38.29 28.12 -0.10
C LEU A 732 -37.65 26.80 -0.60
N TRP A 733 -38.44 25.72 -0.66
CA TRP A 733 -37.95 24.40 -1.09
C TRP A 733 -37.92 24.29 -2.60
N GLN A 734 -38.91 24.84 -3.31
CA GLN A 734 -38.88 24.91 -4.78
C GLN A 734 -37.61 25.63 -5.28
N GLN A 735 -37.26 26.78 -4.70
CA GLN A 735 -36.05 27.53 -5.01
C GLN A 735 -34.75 26.75 -4.73
N ALA A 736 -34.71 25.94 -3.68
CA ALA A 736 -33.57 25.09 -3.36
C ALA A 736 -33.40 23.94 -4.38
N PHE A 737 -34.46 23.20 -4.69
CA PHE A 737 -34.45 22.11 -5.68
C PHE A 737 -34.11 22.61 -7.09
N GLN A 738 -34.73 23.73 -7.52
CA GLN A 738 -34.44 24.36 -8.81
C GLN A 738 -32.97 24.78 -8.94
N SER A 739 -32.39 25.44 -7.92
CA SER A 739 -30.97 25.82 -7.94
C SER A 739 -30.03 24.61 -7.93
N LEU A 740 -30.31 23.59 -7.11
CA LEU A 740 -29.43 22.43 -7.01
C LEU A 740 -29.40 21.61 -8.30
N LEU A 741 -30.56 21.28 -8.88
CA LEU A 741 -30.60 20.47 -10.10
C LEU A 741 -30.12 21.24 -11.35
N ARG A 742 -30.33 22.57 -11.41
CA ARG A 742 -29.67 23.41 -12.43
C ARG A 742 -28.15 23.43 -12.28
N ALA A 743 -27.64 23.46 -11.05
CA ALA A 743 -26.21 23.41 -10.78
C ALA A 743 -25.61 22.03 -11.11
N TYR A 744 -26.30 20.95 -10.76
CA TYR A 744 -25.90 19.57 -11.10
C TYR A 744 -25.69 19.40 -12.61
N LEU A 745 -26.71 19.72 -13.43
CA LEU A 745 -26.63 19.60 -14.89
C LEU A 745 -25.48 20.45 -15.47
N ARG A 746 -25.31 21.69 -14.99
CA ARG A 746 -24.26 22.60 -15.45
C ARG A 746 -22.84 22.15 -15.06
N ASN A 747 -22.66 21.66 -13.83
CA ASN A 747 -21.33 21.44 -13.25
C ASN A 747 -20.85 19.98 -13.33
N PHE A 748 -21.76 19.01 -13.51
CA PHE A 748 -21.43 17.58 -13.69
C PHE A 748 -21.47 17.17 -15.17
N VAL A 749 -22.60 17.35 -15.85
CA VAL A 749 -22.70 16.95 -17.27
C VAL A 749 -21.94 17.92 -18.15
N GLY A 750 -22.24 19.22 -18.00
CA GLY A 750 -21.67 20.31 -18.80
C GLY A 750 -22.28 20.43 -20.19
N LYS A 751 -21.96 21.51 -20.90
CA LYS A 751 -22.39 21.73 -22.29
C LYS A 751 -21.87 20.63 -23.22
N LYS A 752 -22.65 20.30 -24.23
CA LYS A 752 -22.28 19.35 -25.30
C LYS A 752 -21.01 19.82 -26.04
N PRO A 753 -19.97 18.98 -26.20
CA PRO A 753 -18.78 19.34 -26.97
C PRO A 753 -19.10 19.75 -28.42
N PRO A 754 -18.68 20.94 -28.89
CA PRO A 754 -18.93 21.36 -30.26
C PRO A 754 -18.18 20.46 -31.24
N LYS A 755 -18.78 20.18 -32.41
CA LYS A 755 -18.17 19.31 -33.42
C LYS A 755 -16.91 19.96 -33.98
N GLY A 756 -15.77 19.30 -33.83
CA GLY A 756 -14.48 19.83 -34.27
C GLY A 756 -14.40 20.04 -35.79
N ASP A 757 -14.28 21.29 -36.22
CA ASP A 757 -13.84 21.62 -37.58
C ASP A 757 -12.31 21.75 -37.61
N HIS A 758 -11.63 20.91 -38.40
CA HIS A 758 -10.17 20.99 -38.55
C HIS A 758 -9.69 22.33 -39.12
N ARG A 759 -10.57 23.13 -39.74
CA ARG A 759 -10.23 24.47 -40.26
C ARG A 759 -9.80 25.47 -39.19
N SER A 760 -10.26 25.31 -37.94
CA SER A 760 -9.84 26.14 -36.81
C SER A 760 -8.61 25.59 -36.06
N GLN A 761 -8.17 24.37 -36.37
CA GLN A 761 -7.00 23.74 -35.73
C GLN A 761 -5.72 24.10 -36.50
N GLN A 762 -4.85 24.91 -35.91
CA GLN A 762 -3.60 25.36 -36.51
C GLN A 762 -2.48 25.40 -35.44
N VAL A 763 -1.25 25.08 -35.84
CA VAL A 763 -0.05 25.26 -35.00
C VAL A 763 0.43 26.70 -35.09
N SER A 764 0.95 27.29 -34.01
CA SER A 764 1.29 28.73 -33.98
C SER A 764 2.64 29.08 -34.60
N CYS A 765 3.49 28.09 -34.90
CA CYS A 765 4.81 28.35 -35.47
C CYS A 765 4.74 28.87 -36.91
N LEU A 766 5.44 29.98 -37.17
CA LEU A 766 5.48 30.68 -38.45
C LEU A 766 6.54 30.14 -39.44
N CYS A 767 7.12 28.96 -39.20
CA CYS A 767 8.12 28.40 -40.09
C CYS A 767 7.48 27.84 -41.38
N GLY A 768 8.26 27.72 -42.46
CA GLY A 768 7.76 27.24 -43.75
C GLY A 768 7.14 25.83 -43.70
N ASP A 769 7.68 24.94 -42.87
CA ASP A 769 7.14 23.57 -42.70
C ASP A 769 5.78 23.61 -41.98
N CYS A 770 5.65 24.41 -40.92
CA CYS A 770 4.39 24.60 -40.20
C CYS A 770 3.34 25.34 -41.04
N PHE A 771 3.74 26.24 -41.94
CA PHE A 771 2.83 26.86 -42.90
C PHE A 771 2.24 25.83 -43.88
N VAL A 772 3.05 24.92 -44.40
CA VAL A 772 2.56 23.83 -45.27
C VAL A 772 1.69 22.84 -44.50
N LEU A 773 2.02 22.54 -43.23
CA LEU A 773 1.19 21.73 -42.33
C LEU A 773 -0.16 22.40 -42.03
N ASN A 774 -0.20 23.68 -41.67
CA ASN A 774 -1.44 24.42 -41.41
C ASN A 774 -2.32 24.50 -42.67
N ARG A 775 -1.73 24.66 -43.86
CA ARG A 775 -2.47 24.61 -45.13
C ARG A 775 -3.08 23.23 -45.37
N PHE A 776 -2.40 22.14 -44.99
CA PHE A 776 -3.00 20.80 -44.99
C PHE A 776 -4.13 20.69 -43.96
N LEU A 777 -3.93 21.12 -42.72
CA LEU A 777 -4.95 21.07 -41.66
C LEU A 777 -6.25 21.79 -42.06
N ALA A 778 -6.13 22.96 -42.69
CA ALA A 778 -7.26 23.74 -43.19
C ALA A 778 -8.02 23.12 -44.38
N ASP A 779 -7.40 22.23 -45.18
CA ASP A 779 -8.08 21.59 -46.32
C ASP A 779 -9.00 20.43 -45.87
N ALA A 780 -10.29 20.70 -45.79
CA ALA A 780 -11.31 19.72 -45.44
C ALA A 780 -11.45 18.54 -46.43
N ARG A 781 -10.79 18.58 -47.61
CA ARG A 781 -10.78 17.47 -48.59
C ARG A 781 -9.63 16.49 -48.37
N GLN A 782 -8.62 16.85 -47.58
CA GLN A 782 -7.43 16.02 -47.35
C GLN A 782 -7.46 15.40 -45.96
N THR A 783 -7.52 14.06 -45.89
CA THR A 783 -7.49 13.28 -44.65
C THR A 783 -6.08 12.85 -44.26
N LYS A 784 -5.19 12.57 -45.23
CA LYS A 784 -3.78 12.24 -45.01
C LYS A 784 -2.85 13.21 -45.75
N GLY A 785 -1.87 13.75 -45.03
CA GLY A 785 -0.78 14.56 -45.57
C GLY A 785 0.55 13.82 -45.45
N ARG A 786 1.42 13.94 -46.47
CA ARG A 786 2.74 13.29 -46.53
C ARG A 786 3.83 14.35 -46.69
N PHE A 787 4.78 14.35 -45.76
CA PHE A 787 5.80 15.40 -45.59
C PHE A 787 7.21 14.78 -45.58
N PRO A 788 7.84 14.55 -46.76
CA PRO A 788 9.21 14.02 -46.87
C PRO A 788 10.24 15.07 -46.44
N MET A 789 10.96 14.83 -45.35
CA MET A 789 11.96 15.76 -44.80
C MET A 789 12.89 15.07 -43.77
N ALA A 790 14.05 15.68 -43.49
CA ALA A 790 15.05 15.14 -42.56
C ALA A 790 14.57 15.07 -41.09
N LYS A 791 15.17 14.18 -40.28
CA LYS A 791 14.75 13.83 -38.90
C LYS A 791 14.44 15.05 -38.01
N ARG A 792 15.30 16.09 -38.01
CA ARG A 792 15.08 17.32 -37.21
C ARG A 792 13.81 18.09 -37.61
N ARG A 793 13.47 18.14 -38.90
CA ARG A 793 12.26 18.85 -39.39
C ARG A 793 10.99 18.04 -39.11
N ARG A 794 11.02 16.71 -39.26
CA ARG A 794 9.91 15.84 -38.81
C ARG A 794 9.66 15.96 -37.31
N GLN A 795 10.71 15.93 -36.49
CA GLN A 795 10.58 16.10 -35.04
C GLN A 795 9.96 17.44 -34.65
N HIS A 796 10.31 18.52 -35.35
CA HIS A 796 9.66 19.82 -35.15
C HIS A 796 8.14 19.76 -35.42
N LEU A 797 7.71 19.11 -36.50
CA LEU A 797 6.28 18.96 -36.80
C LEU A 797 5.55 18.01 -35.84
N HIS A 798 6.16 16.88 -35.43
CA HIS A 798 5.64 16.03 -34.35
C HIS A 798 5.38 16.87 -33.09
N ASN A 799 6.41 17.55 -32.58
CA ASN A 799 6.32 18.36 -31.37
C ASN A 799 5.27 19.50 -31.48
N GLN A 800 5.06 20.06 -32.67
CA GLN A 800 4.04 21.10 -32.90
C GLN A 800 2.61 20.55 -32.91
N LEU A 801 2.37 19.38 -33.52
CA LEU A 801 1.07 18.72 -33.50
C LEU A 801 0.67 18.31 -32.08
N ASP A 802 1.62 17.79 -31.30
CA ASP A 802 1.39 17.39 -29.91
C ASP A 802 1.17 18.62 -29.00
N HIS A 803 2.03 19.64 -29.09
CA HIS A 803 1.93 20.84 -28.25
C HIS A 803 0.62 21.63 -28.48
N HIS A 804 0.12 21.67 -29.71
CA HIS A 804 -1.17 22.30 -30.03
C HIS A 804 -2.36 21.34 -29.93
N GLY A 805 -2.16 20.10 -29.50
CA GLY A 805 -3.24 19.15 -29.21
C GLY A 805 -4.10 18.72 -30.40
N ILE A 806 -3.65 18.94 -31.64
CA ILE A 806 -4.40 18.75 -32.90
C ILE A 806 -5.01 17.34 -32.99
N ASP A 807 -6.25 17.19 -33.48
CA ASP A 807 -6.89 15.88 -33.65
C ASP A 807 -6.40 15.20 -34.95
N CYS A 808 -5.22 14.58 -34.84
CA CYS A 808 -4.59 13.79 -35.88
C CYS A 808 -3.66 12.73 -35.27
N THR A 809 -3.42 11.64 -35.99
CA THR A 809 -2.25 10.78 -35.75
C THR A 809 -1.08 11.24 -36.63
N HIS A 810 0.15 11.04 -36.15
CA HIS A 810 1.36 11.38 -36.89
C HIS A 810 2.43 10.30 -36.72
N GLU A 811 3.07 9.90 -37.81
CA GLU A 811 3.98 8.75 -37.85
C GLU A 811 5.12 8.97 -38.88
N THR A 812 6.34 8.52 -38.57
CA THR A 812 7.44 8.53 -39.54
C THR A 812 7.47 7.18 -40.28
N GLU A 813 7.13 7.20 -41.57
CA GLU A 813 7.32 6.10 -42.50
C GLU A 813 8.83 5.92 -42.76
N ARG A 814 9.40 4.81 -42.27
CA ARG A 814 10.85 4.56 -42.29
C ARG A 814 11.40 4.04 -43.64
N ARG A 815 10.66 4.20 -44.75
CA ARG A 815 11.10 3.79 -46.10
C ARG A 815 11.73 4.96 -46.86
N GLY A 816 12.87 4.70 -47.51
CA GLY A 816 13.61 5.67 -48.33
C GLY A 816 14.32 6.79 -47.55
N SER A 817 15.05 7.63 -48.29
CA SER A 817 15.72 8.82 -47.75
C SER A 817 15.43 10.03 -48.66
N PRO A 818 14.90 11.16 -48.14
CA PRO A 818 14.48 11.37 -46.75
C PRO A 818 13.17 10.64 -46.40
N GLN A 819 13.15 9.97 -45.26
CA GLN A 819 11.94 9.35 -44.67
C GLN A 819 10.79 10.36 -44.52
N THR A 820 9.54 9.89 -44.59
CA THR A 820 8.34 10.72 -44.68
C THR A 820 7.57 10.78 -43.36
N LEU A 821 7.17 11.99 -42.93
CA LEU A 821 6.15 12.15 -41.90
C LEU A 821 4.75 12.04 -42.55
N ILE A 822 3.93 11.11 -42.07
CA ILE A 822 2.51 11.00 -42.43
C ILE A 822 1.70 11.64 -41.29
N VAL A 823 0.75 12.51 -41.63
CA VAL A 823 -0.22 13.08 -40.69
C VAL A 823 -1.62 12.74 -41.16
N THR A 824 -2.39 12.01 -40.35
CA THR A 824 -3.77 11.61 -40.65
C THR A 824 -4.72 12.35 -39.71
N LYS A 825 -5.62 13.18 -40.25
CA LYS A 825 -6.66 13.85 -39.45
C LYS A 825 -7.62 12.81 -38.85
N THR A 826 -8.03 13.01 -37.61
CA THR A 826 -8.92 12.12 -36.89
C THR A 826 -10.03 12.89 -36.18
N THR A 827 -11.12 12.21 -35.87
CA THR A 827 -12.14 12.71 -34.92
C THR A 827 -11.92 12.17 -33.51
N LYS A 828 -10.87 11.37 -33.28
CA LYS A 828 -10.69 10.53 -32.08
C LYS A 828 -10.75 11.30 -30.76
N LYS A 829 -10.26 12.54 -30.70
CA LYS A 829 -10.33 13.37 -29.48
C LYS A 829 -11.74 13.93 -29.29
N TRP A 830 -12.43 14.31 -30.36
CA TRP A 830 -13.85 14.67 -30.28
C TRP A 830 -14.76 13.47 -29.97
N ASP A 831 -14.50 12.31 -30.56
CA ASP A 831 -15.23 11.05 -30.32
C ASP A 831 -15.11 10.61 -28.86
N ALA A 832 -13.91 10.71 -28.27
CA ALA A 832 -13.70 10.48 -26.84
C ALA A 832 -14.43 11.51 -25.96
N ALA A 833 -14.39 12.80 -26.33
CA ALA A 833 -15.05 13.87 -25.56
C ALA A 833 -16.59 13.77 -25.61
N ILE A 834 -17.18 13.43 -26.77
CA ILE A 834 -18.62 13.25 -26.91
C ILE A 834 -19.10 11.96 -26.24
N ALA A 835 -18.29 10.89 -26.23
CA ALA A 835 -18.56 9.68 -25.46
C ALA A 835 -18.59 9.97 -23.95
N GLN A 836 -17.58 10.63 -23.40
CA GLN A 836 -17.53 11.02 -21.98
C GLN A 836 -18.67 11.98 -21.58
N TRP A 837 -19.06 12.90 -22.48
CA TRP A 837 -20.24 13.74 -22.24
C TRP A 837 -21.55 12.93 -22.27
N SER A 838 -21.68 11.98 -23.20
CA SER A 838 -22.85 11.10 -23.29
C SER A 838 -22.97 10.17 -22.08
N GLU A 839 -21.84 9.69 -21.54
CA GLU A 839 -21.77 8.91 -20.32
C GLU A 839 -22.27 9.71 -19.10
N ARG A 840 -21.72 10.92 -18.87
CA ARG A 840 -22.18 11.79 -17.77
C ARG A 840 -23.65 12.21 -17.94
N ARG A 841 -24.13 12.37 -19.18
CA ARG A 841 -25.54 12.63 -19.47
C ARG A 841 -26.42 11.43 -19.11
N ALA A 842 -26.02 10.21 -19.45
CA ALA A 842 -26.76 9.00 -19.07
C ALA A 842 -26.77 8.78 -17.54
N GLN A 843 -25.65 9.05 -16.86
CA GLN A 843 -25.58 9.01 -15.39
C GLN A 843 -26.52 10.05 -14.75
N ALA A 844 -26.62 11.25 -15.32
CA ALA A 844 -27.55 12.29 -14.86
C ALA A 844 -29.02 11.96 -15.17
N GLU A 845 -29.31 11.21 -16.24
CA GLU A 845 -30.66 10.75 -16.56
C GLU A 845 -31.16 9.79 -15.47
N ILE A 846 -30.37 8.76 -15.16
CA ILE A 846 -30.65 7.78 -14.09
C ILE A 846 -30.86 8.48 -12.74
N GLN A 847 -30.02 9.47 -12.40
CA GLN A 847 -30.14 10.23 -11.16
C GLN A 847 -31.36 11.16 -11.09
N LEU A 848 -31.91 11.61 -12.23
CA LEU A 848 -33.17 12.35 -12.30
C LEU A 848 -34.40 11.43 -12.35
N GLU A 849 -34.27 10.22 -12.88
CA GLU A 849 -35.33 9.20 -12.89
C GLU A 849 -35.56 8.58 -11.51
N ALA A 850 -34.52 8.50 -10.66
CA ALA A 850 -34.62 8.00 -9.29
C ALA A 850 -35.51 8.85 -8.35
N PHE A 851 -35.90 10.07 -8.75
CA PHE A 851 -36.87 10.86 -8.00
C PHE A 851 -38.31 10.38 -8.26
N ASP A 852 -39.19 10.52 -7.27
CA ASP A 852 -40.63 10.52 -7.51
C ASP A 852 -40.98 11.68 -8.47
N GLN A 853 -41.36 11.34 -9.70
CA GLN A 853 -41.59 12.31 -10.77
C GLN A 853 -42.81 13.21 -10.51
N ALA A 854 -43.80 12.76 -9.72
CA ALA A 854 -44.96 13.57 -9.35
C ALA A 854 -44.56 14.63 -8.30
N LYS A 855 -43.80 14.22 -7.27
CA LYS A 855 -43.25 15.14 -6.26
C LYS A 855 -42.24 16.12 -6.87
N LEU A 856 -41.38 15.63 -7.77
CA LEU A 856 -40.43 16.47 -8.50
C LEU A 856 -41.13 17.51 -9.38
N ARG A 857 -42.27 17.19 -9.99
CA ARG A 857 -43.07 18.17 -10.77
C ARG A 857 -43.69 19.27 -9.89
N LEU A 858 -44.06 18.96 -8.65
CA LEU A 858 -44.49 19.98 -7.68
C LEU A 858 -43.33 20.86 -7.17
N LEU A 859 -42.15 20.28 -6.99
CA LEU A 859 -40.94 20.97 -6.51
C LEU A 859 -40.28 21.86 -7.58
N LEU A 860 -40.28 21.42 -8.84
CA LEU A 860 -39.68 22.19 -9.95
C LEU A 860 -40.65 23.11 -10.68
N ALA A 861 -41.97 22.86 -10.57
CA ALA A 861 -43.03 23.66 -11.18
C ALA A 861 -42.80 23.93 -12.68
N ASP A 862 -42.72 25.20 -13.08
CA ASP A 862 -42.49 25.68 -14.45
C ASP A 862 -41.18 25.16 -15.06
N GLN A 863 -40.20 24.84 -14.23
CA GLN A 863 -38.85 24.46 -14.65
C GLN A 863 -38.68 22.94 -14.83
N TYR A 864 -39.70 22.14 -14.50
CA TYR A 864 -39.63 20.68 -14.58
C TYR A 864 -39.28 20.22 -16.01
N ASP A 865 -40.01 20.70 -17.02
CA ASP A 865 -39.84 20.25 -18.41
C ASP A 865 -38.52 20.75 -19.05
N GLU A 866 -37.88 21.79 -18.48
CA GLU A 866 -36.56 22.29 -18.85
C GLU A 866 -35.43 21.43 -18.25
N ILE A 867 -35.54 21.14 -16.94
CA ILE A 867 -34.54 20.40 -16.15
C ILE A 867 -34.60 18.90 -16.49
N ARG A 868 -35.80 18.28 -16.44
CA ARG A 868 -35.98 16.85 -16.77
C ARG A 868 -35.65 16.57 -18.23
N GLY A 869 -35.92 17.50 -19.14
CA GLY A 869 -35.51 17.40 -20.55
C GLY A 869 -34.03 17.74 -20.83
N MET A 870 -33.25 18.14 -19.81
CA MET A 870 -31.86 18.60 -19.90
C MET A 870 -31.58 19.68 -20.97
N ARG A 871 -32.59 20.48 -21.33
CA ARG A 871 -32.51 21.46 -22.44
C ARG A 871 -31.43 22.54 -22.21
N LEU A 872 -31.06 22.73 -20.94
CA LEU A 872 -29.92 23.53 -20.47
C LEU A 872 -28.54 23.16 -21.03
N LEU A 873 -28.38 21.97 -21.62
CA LEU A 873 -27.08 21.45 -22.08
C LEU A 873 -26.84 21.61 -23.59
N GLU A 874 -27.87 22.00 -24.33
CA GLU A 874 -27.84 22.17 -25.79
C GLU A 874 -27.66 23.66 -26.16
N GLU A 875 -27.08 23.93 -27.33
CA GLU A 875 -26.99 25.31 -27.84
C GLU A 875 -28.29 25.68 -28.58
N PRO A 876 -28.77 26.93 -28.47
CA PRO A 876 -29.91 27.39 -29.26
C PRO A 876 -29.56 27.30 -30.76
N PRO A 877 -30.49 26.85 -31.63
CA PRO A 877 -30.20 26.66 -33.04
C PRO A 877 -29.85 27.99 -33.71
N ALA A 878 -28.74 28.02 -34.45
CA ALA A 878 -28.30 29.22 -35.16
C ALA A 878 -29.26 29.57 -36.31
N GLU A 879 -29.88 30.75 -36.26
CA GLU A 879 -30.87 31.20 -37.25
C GLU A 879 -30.26 31.43 -38.64
N SER A 880 -30.44 30.46 -39.54
CA SER A 880 -30.05 30.55 -40.95
C SER A 880 -31.11 31.29 -41.78
N GLY A 881 -31.04 32.62 -41.81
CA GLY A 881 -32.04 33.44 -42.51
C GLY A 881 -32.06 33.32 -44.04
N ARG A 882 -33.26 33.11 -44.62
CA ARG A 882 -33.79 33.43 -45.98
C ARG A 882 -34.93 32.44 -46.33
N SER A 883 -36.07 32.81 -46.94
CA SER A 883 -36.62 34.13 -47.29
C SER A 883 -38.06 34.02 -47.83
N ALA A 884 -38.98 34.92 -47.40
CA ALA A 884 -40.22 35.35 -48.10
C ALA A 884 -41.33 34.28 -48.41
N ALA A 885 -42.63 34.58 -48.60
CA ALA A 885 -43.44 35.82 -48.61
C ALA A 885 -44.95 35.52 -48.43
N SER A 886 -45.76 36.59 -48.21
CA SER A 886 -47.25 36.67 -48.20
C SER A 886 -47.99 35.84 -47.12
N VAL A 887 -49.18 36.21 -46.62
CA VAL A 887 -50.27 37.07 -47.15
C VAL A 887 -50.69 38.20 -46.17
N ALA A 888 -51.24 39.28 -46.74
CA ALA A 888 -52.04 40.43 -46.22
C ALA A 888 -52.54 40.41 -44.74
N THR A 889 -52.73 41.54 -44.03
CA THR A 889 -52.97 42.97 -44.37
C THR A 889 -52.67 43.84 -43.09
N ALA A 890 -52.68 45.19 -43.00
CA ALA A 890 -53.03 46.31 -43.88
C ALA A 890 -52.34 47.66 -43.47
N SER A 891 -52.53 48.68 -44.32
CA SER A 891 -52.69 50.13 -44.04
C SER A 891 -51.60 51.02 -43.38
N SER A 892 -51.35 52.12 -44.11
CA SER A 892 -51.02 53.50 -43.68
C SER A 892 -49.63 53.89 -43.12
N SER A 893 -48.83 54.49 -44.02
CA SER A 893 -48.07 55.77 -43.89
C SER A 893 -46.97 55.95 -42.81
N SER A 894 -45.82 56.60 -43.08
CA SER A 894 -45.34 57.25 -44.32
C SER A 894 -43.84 57.57 -44.32
N ARG A 895 -43.23 57.54 -45.53
CA ARG A 895 -42.14 58.41 -46.09
C ARG A 895 -40.92 58.77 -45.20
N GLY A 896 -39.67 58.60 -45.65
CA GLY A 896 -39.15 58.06 -46.92
C GLY A 896 -37.64 58.32 -47.11
N ASP A 897 -37.08 57.81 -48.23
CA ASP A 897 -35.96 58.30 -49.07
C ASP A 897 -34.79 59.12 -48.44
N THR A 898 -33.49 58.96 -48.76
CA THR A 898 -32.74 58.25 -49.84
C THR A 898 -31.23 58.17 -49.45
N SER A 899 -30.24 57.51 -50.12
CA SER A 899 -30.14 56.65 -51.33
C SER A 899 -28.87 55.71 -51.25
N ARG A 900 -28.11 55.54 -52.36
CA ARG A 900 -26.85 54.81 -52.64
C ARG A 900 -26.17 55.51 -53.85
N PRO A 901 -25.00 55.10 -54.41
CA PRO A 901 -23.67 54.84 -53.79
C PRO A 901 -22.44 55.30 -54.65
N ALA A 902 -21.23 55.40 -54.06
CA ALA A 902 -19.93 55.37 -54.77
C ALA A 902 -18.82 54.84 -53.82
N LYS A 903 -17.85 53.94 -54.12
CA LYS A 903 -16.95 53.60 -55.26
C LYS A 903 -15.53 54.22 -55.18
N ARG A 904 -14.55 53.40 -54.72
CA ARG A 904 -13.15 53.24 -55.22
C ARG A 904 -12.15 54.43 -55.04
N SER A 905 -10.81 54.29 -54.89
CA SER A 905 -9.85 53.14 -54.81
C SER A 905 -8.50 53.53 -54.13
N ARG A 906 -7.74 52.55 -53.59
CA ARG A 906 -6.24 52.50 -53.44
C ARG A 906 -5.57 53.61 -52.56
N THR A 907 -4.36 53.48 -51.97
CA THR A 907 -3.22 52.53 -52.15
C THR A 907 -2.37 52.35 -50.85
N ALA A 908 -1.74 51.18 -50.67
CA ALA A 908 -0.47 50.85 -49.98
C ALA A 908 -0.08 51.35 -48.54
N LEU A 909 0.35 50.37 -47.71
CA LEU A 909 1.48 50.34 -46.72
C LEU A 909 1.56 51.45 -45.63
N ALA A 910 1.89 51.20 -44.36
CA ALA A 910 2.86 50.23 -43.80
C ALA A 910 2.36 49.62 -42.43
N PRO A 911 3.18 48.93 -41.59
CA PRO A 911 2.67 48.01 -40.55
C PRO A 911 2.28 48.68 -39.21
N VAL A 912 1.36 48.03 -38.48
CA VAL A 912 0.99 48.37 -37.10
C VAL A 912 1.61 47.34 -36.14
N SER A 913 2.36 47.80 -35.14
CA SER A 913 2.88 46.96 -34.06
C SER A 913 1.82 46.75 -32.98
N THR A 914 1.57 45.50 -32.59
CA THR A 914 0.59 45.17 -31.55
C THR A 914 1.24 45.13 -30.17
N ASN A 915 1.28 46.27 -29.49
CA ASN A 915 1.43 46.37 -28.03
C ASN A 915 0.37 47.35 -27.50
N PRO A 916 -0.36 47.02 -26.42
CA PRO A 916 -1.32 47.94 -25.81
C PRO A 916 -0.62 49.16 -25.20
N THR A 917 -1.26 50.32 -25.24
CA THR A 917 -0.70 51.54 -24.65
C THR A 917 -0.81 51.52 -23.12
N PRO A 918 0.01 52.31 -22.38
CA PRO A 918 -0.08 52.38 -20.92
C PRO A 918 -1.47 52.75 -20.39
N GLU A 919 -2.25 53.53 -21.14
CA GLU A 919 -3.64 53.88 -20.81
C GLU A 919 -4.60 52.68 -20.88
N GLN A 920 -4.30 51.68 -21.72
CA GLN A 920 -5.08 50.44 -21.82
C GLN A 920 -4.78 49.50 -20.65
N LEU A 921 -3.53 49.44 -20.17
CA LEU A 921 -3.20 48.75 -18.91
C LEU A 921 -3.86 49.45 -17.70
N ALA A 922 -3.73 50.78 -17.60
CA ALA A 922 -4.30 51.55 -16.50
C ALA A 922 -5.83 51.42 -16.38
N ARG A 923 -6.54 51.19 -17.50
CA ARG A 923 -7.98 50.87 -17.49
C ARG A 923 -8.27 49.46 -16.97
N LEU A 924 -7.44 48.48 -17.32
CA LEU A 924 -7.57 47.09 -16.85
C LEU A 924 -7.36 47.01 -15.33
N ASP A 925 -6.31 47.64 -14.81
CA ASP A 925 -6.04 47.72 -13.36
C ASP A 925 -7.19 48.43 -12.61
N ALA A 926 -7.78 49.48 -13.21
CA ALA A 926 -8.93 50.20 -12.66
C ALA A 926 -10.26 49.42 -12.72
N GLU A 927 -10.34 48.31 -13.47
CA GLU A 927 -11.46 47.36 -13.40
C GLU A 927 -11.20 46.25 -12.39
N ILE A 928 -9.97 45.73 -12.32
CA ILE A 928 -9.54 44.75 -11.31
C ILE A 928 -9.76 45.30 -9.89
N ALA A 929 -9.35 46.55 -9.62
CA ALA A 929 -9.60 47.21 -8.34
C ALA A 929 -11.10 47.37 -8.01
N ARG A 930 -11.96 47.51 -9.03
CA ARG A 930 -13.41 47.69 -8.87
C ARG A 930 -14.13 46.37 -8.55
N ALA A 931 -13.57 45.23 -8.98
CA ALA A 931 -14.05 43.90 -8.63
C ALA A 931 -13.68 43.46 -7.19
N ALA A 932 -12.68 44.11 -6.56
CA ALA A 932 -12.10 43.69 -5.29
C ALA A 932 -12.80 44.25 -4.02
N GLY A 933 -13.80 45.13 -4.16
CA GLY A 933 -14.76 45.41 -3.08
C GLY A 933 -14.27 46.18 -1.85
N VAL A 934 -13.17 46.94 -1.92
CA VAL A 934 -12.68 47.79 -0.81
C VAL A 934 -12.73 49.28 -1.21
N VAL A 935 -13.31 50.12 -0.35
CA VAL A 935 -13.35 51.59 -0.50
C VAL A 935 -12.26 52.22 0.37
N PRO A 936 -11.27 52.94 -0.21
CA PRO A 936 -10.20 53.59 0.56
C PRO A 936 -10.38 55.12 0.69
N THR A 937 -10.41 55.63 1.92
CA THR A 937 -10.53 57.07 2.20
C THR A 937 -9.16 57.71 2.45
N THR A 938 -8.56 58.25 1.38
CA THR A 938 -7.59 59.37 1.34
C THR A 938 -6.39 59.41 2.33
N ALA A 939 -5.20 59.06 1.79
CA ALA A 939 -4.01 59.93 1.68
C ALA A 939 -3.30 60.52 2.96
N PRO A 940 -2.03 61.00 2.88
CA PRO A 940 -1.15 61.12 1.70
C PRO A 940 0.19 60.34 1.78
N THR A 941 0.83 60.22 0.62
CA THR A 941 2.10 59.50 0.36
C THR A 941 3.36 60.36 0.50
N LYS A 942 4.52 59.69 0.64
CA LYS A 942 5.78 60.07 -0.05
C LYS A 942 6.78 58.90 -0.14
N THR A 943 6.92 58.36 -1.37
CA THR A 943 8.17 58.11 -2.14
C THR A 943 9.48 57.69 -1.43
N ALA A 944 10.28 56.74 -1.93
CA ALA A 944 10.17 55.88 -3.13
C ALA A 944 11.25 54.74 -3.16
N THR A 945 11.10 53.78 -4.10
CA THR A 945 12.13 53.03 -4.91
C THR A 945 13.53 52.69 -4.36
N SER A 946 14.17 51.55 -4.67
CA SER A 946 13.79 50.35 -5.47
C SER A 946 14.87 49.24 -5.43
N SER A 947 14.45 47.99 -5.68
CA SER A 947 15.17 46.84 -6.28
C SER A 947 16.72 46.72 -6.35
N SER A 948 17.19 45.55 -5.92
CA SER A 948 18.30 44.72 -6.47
C SER A 948 18.51 44.78 -7.99
N SER A 949 19.66 44.46 -8.60
CA SER A 949 20.99 43.97 -8.12
C SER A 949 22.02 43.94 -9.29
N SER A 950 23.30 43.67 -8.96
CA SER A 950 24.40 43.30 -9.89
C SER A 950 24.99 44.42 -10.78
N ALA A 951 26.28 44.45 -11.13
CA ALA A 951 27.49 43.80 -10.59
C ALA A 951 28.76 44.40 -11.25
N LYS A 952 29.93 44.42 -10.56
CA LYS A 952 31.29 44.18 -11.12
C LYS A 952 32.42 44.31 -10.08
N ILE A 953 33.49 43.53 -10.33
CA ILE A 953 34.81 43.46 -9.67
C ILE A 953 35.73 44.49 -10.38
N PRO A 954 36.64 45.27 -9.71
CA PRO A 954 37.89 44.74 -9.12
C PRO A 954 38.57 45.44 -7.91
N ASN A 955 39.48 44.69 -7.24
CA ASN A 955 40.83 44.99 -6.67
C ASN A 955 41.34 46.44 -6.41
N PRO A 956 42.41 46.64 -5.58
CA PRO A 956 42.96 45.83 -4.45
C PRO A 956 43.52 46.66 -3.24
N ARG A 957 44.03 45.96 -2.19
CA ARG A 957 44.94 46.48 -1.10
C ARG A 957 44.34 47.54 -0.15
N SER A 958 44.88 47.88 1.04
CA SER A 958 45.70 47.18 2.07
C SER A 958 45.80 48.10 3.32
N THR A 959 46.33 47.61 4.46
CA THR A 959 46.72 48.35 5.71
C THR A 959 45.57 48.94 6.58
N ALA A 960 45.64 49.02 7.93
CA ALA A 960 46.51 48.38 8.95
C ALA A 960 45.95 48.56 10.40
N THR A 961 46.40 47.72 11.36
CA THR A 961 46.49 47.94 12.84
C THR A 961 45.21 48.26 13.68
N SER A 962 45.08 47.95 14.99
CA SER A 962 45.71 46.95 15.91
C SER A 962 44.97 46.85 17.28
N HIS A 963 45.26 45.80 18.07
CA HIS A 963 45.10 45.59 19.54
C HIS A 963 43.83 45.95 20.38
N MET A 964 43.09 44.87 20.73
CA MET A 964 42.57 44.42 22.07
C MET A 964 41.55 45.21 22.97
N PRO A 965 40.62 44.48 23.67
CA PRO A 965 39.59 44.99 24.62
C PRO A 965 39.89 44.69 26.12
N PRO A 966 39.08 45.21 27.09
CA PRO A 966 38.05 44.41 27.81
C PRO A 966 36.80 45.30 28.21
N PRO A 967 35.88 44.98 29.16
CA PRO A 967 35.56 43.76 29.95
C PRO A 967 34.04 43.35 29.91
N ALA A 968 33.53 42.59 30.91
CA ALA A 968 32.18 41.97 30.95
C ALA A 968 31.37 42.25 32.26
N PRO A 969 30.04 41.95 32.33
CA PRO A 969 29.14 42.15 33.50
C PRO A 969 28.86 40.86 34.35
N PRO A 970 28.16 40.93 35.52
CA PRO A 970 28.49 40.09 36.69
C PRO A 970 27.41 39.13 37.28
N HIS A 971 27.80 38.39 38.33
CA HIS A 971 26.97 37.58 39.25
C HIS A 971 26.48 38.36 40.50
N PRO A 972 25.51 37.81 41.27
CA PRO A 972 25.39 37.96 42.73
C PRO A 972 25.69 36.64 43.50
N SER A 973 25.96 36.71 44.82
CA SER A 973 26.49 35.58 45.63
C SER A 973 26.19 35.66 47.16
N SER A 974 26.65 34.65 47.94
CA SER A 974 26.77 34.57 49.44
C SER A 974 25.50 34.25 50.28
N THR A 975 25.51 33.74 51.53
CA THR A 975 26.34 32.75 52.32
C THR A 975 25.62 32.41 53.67
N THR A 976 26.01 31.47 54.58
CA THR A 976 26.45 30.05 54.52
C THR A 976 26.73 29.49 55.95
N THR A 977 26.08 28.38 56.36
CA THR A 977 26.42 27.46 57.49
C THR A 977 26.03 26.02 57.09
N TRP A 978 26.60 24.86 57.50
CA TRP A 978 27.22 24.28 58.73
C TRP A 978 26.19 23.68 59.72
N ARG A 979 26.21 22.40 60.18
CA ARG A 979 26.98 21.13 59.98
C ARG A 979 26.07 19.94 60.45
N GLY A 980 26.35 18.61 60.36
CA GLY A 980 27.46 17.78 59.83
C GLY A 980 27.66 16.46 60.65
N ILE A 981 28.45 15.48 60.13
CA ILE A 981 28.98 14.22 60.77
C ILE A 981 28.11 12.92 60.69
N GLY A 982 28.74 11.79 60.31
CA GLY A 982 28.39 10.39 60.65
C GLY A 982 27.31 9.69 59.79
N ALA A 983 27.46 8.59 59.04
CA ALA A 983 28.44 7.50 58.85
C ALA A 983 28.10 6.11 59.49
N HIS A 984 27.87 5.11 58.62
CA HIS A 984 27.90 3.63 58.78
C HIS A 984 27.15 2.91 59.94
N GLY A 985 26.27 1.97 59.56
CA GLY A 985 26.61 0.53 59.72
C GLY A 985 25.70 -0.38 60.59
N ALA A 986 25.26 -1.49 59.96
CA ALA A 986 24.85 -2.78 60.55
C ALA A 986 23.58 -2.90 61.43
N GLY A 987 22.91 -4.06 61.32
CA GLY A 987 22.03 -4.65 62.35
C GLY A 987 22.73 -5.84 63.04
N PRO A 988 22.05 -6.89 63.54
CA PRO A 988 20.62 -7.24 63.37
C PRO A 988 19.90 -7.75 64.67
N ALA A 989 18.74 -8.41 64.48
CA ALA A 989 18.21 -9.56 65.27
C ALA A 989 16.99 -9.39 66.22
N SER A 990 16.26 -10.52 66.34
CA SER A 990 15.31 -10.98 67.39
C SER A 990 13.98 -10.24 67.66
N SER A 991 12.88 -10.95 67.33
CA SER A 991 11.58 -10.98 68.07
C SER A 991 11.71 -11.95 69.29
N PRO A 992 10.67 -12.33 70.10
CA PRO A 992 9.20 -12.39 69.86
C PRO A 992 8.30 -12.03 71.11
N VAL A 993 7.08 -12.61 71.18
CA VAL A 993 6.00 -12.44 72.21
C VAL A 993 5.25 -11.10 72.06
N GLY A 994 3.91 -10.95 72.16
CA GLY A 994 2.78 -11.75 72.68
C GLY A 994 2.01 -10.86 73.68
N SER A 995 0.68 -10.88 73.89
CA SER A 995 -0.43 -11.79 73.53
C SER A 995 -1.81 -11.10 73.76
N ALA A 996 -2.93 -11.69 73.26
CA ALA A 996 -4.31 -11.61 73.83
C ALA A 996 -5.02 -10.20 73.95
N SER A 997 -6.35 -10.02 74.04
CA SER A 997 -7.55 -10.91 73.98
C SER A 997 -8.87 -10.10 73.83
N GLN A 998 -9.90 -10.72 73.22
CA GLN A 998 -11.35 -10.66 73.57
C GLN A 998 -12.13 -9.30 73.59
N HIS A 999 -13.12 -9.11 72.69
CA HIS A 999 -14.58 -9.26 72.91
C HIS A 999 -15.35 -7.88 72.98
N PRO A 1000 -16.70 -7.78 73.10
CA PRO A 1000 -17.58 -7.79 71.92
C PRO A 1000 -18.75 -6.75 71.93
N VAL A 1001 -19.34 -6.42 70.76
CA VAL A 1001 -20.71 -5.84 70.63
C VAL A 1001 -21.39 -6.41 69.37
N ALA A 1002 -22.74 -6.42 69.33
CA ALA A 1002 -23.54 -7.09 68.29
C ALA A 1002 -24.68 -6.21 67.72
N ARG A 1003 -25.31 -6.70 66.62
CA ARG A 1003 -26.45 -6.12 65.86
C ARG A 1003 -26.09 -4.87 65.04
N THR A 1004 -26.77 -4.55 63.94
CA THR A 1004 -28.16 -4.90 63.55
C THR A 1004 -28.31 -5.25 62.07
N THR A 1005 -29.22 -6.19 61.76
CA THR A 1005 -29.66 -6.50 60.38
C THR A 1005 -30.67 -5.46 59.86
N VAL A 1006 -30.40 -4.88 58.70
CA VAL A 1006 -31.43 -4.27 57.84
C VAL A 1006 -31.22 -4.79 56.42
N GLY A 1007 -32.27 -5.36 55.83
CA GLY A 1007 -32.26 -5.84 54.44
C GLY A 1007 -33.19 -5.00 53.57
N THR A 1008 -32.68 -4.52 52.45
CA THR A 1008 -33.47 -3.91 51.36
C THR A 1008 -32.94 -4.43 50.03
N GLY A 1009 -33.80 -5.05 49.22
CA GLY A 1009 -33.40 -5.60 47.93
C GLY A 1009 -33.26 -4.50 46.87
N SER A 1010 -32.11 -4.45 46.19
CA SER A 1010 -31.95 -3.60 45.01
C SER A 1010 -32.40 -4.35 43.75
N LYS A 1011 -33.14 -3.67 42.87
CA LYS A 1011 -33.70 -4.28 41.65
C LYS A 1011 -32.62 -4.33 40.57
N ARG A 1012 -32.37 -5.53 40.03
CA ARG A 1012 -31.56 -5.71 38.81
C ARG A 1012 -32.15 -4.86 37.67
N LYS A 1013 -31.34 -4.00 37.06
CA LYS A 1013 -31.51 -3.61 35.66
C LYS A 1013 -30.54 -4.43 34.84
N ILE A 1014 -31.08 -5.32 34.02
CA ILE A 1014 -30.32 -5.93 32.93
C ILE A 1014 -30.20 -4.86 31.84
N VAL A 1015 -29.02 -4.72 31.25
CA VAL A 1015 -28.79 -3.91 30.04
C VAL A 1015 -28.46 -4.88 28.92
N GLU A 1016 -29.38 -5.04 27.98
CA GLU A 1016 -29.08 -5.70 26.71
C GLU A 1016 -28.25 -4.76 25.86
N VAL A 1017 -27.08 -5.23 25.42
CA VAL A 1017 -26.35 -4.63 24.31
C VAL A 1017 -26.91 -5.25 23.03
N ILE A 1018 -27.68 -4.47 22.29
CA ILE A 1018 -28.23 -4.87 20.99
C ILE A 1018 -27.28 -4.33 19.90
N ASP A 1019 -26.96 -5.20 18.95
CA ASP A 1019 -26.07 -4.91 17.83
C ASP A 1019 -26.64 -3.80 16.92
N LEU A 1020 -25.77 -3.05 16.24
CA LEU A 1020 -26.13 -1.82 15.51
C LEU A 1020 -25.85 -1.89 14.00
N THR A 1021 -25.92 -3.09 13.42
CA THR A 1021 -26.15 -3.28 11.97
C THR A 1021 -27.37 -4.17 11.75
N GLY A 1022 -28.45 -3.57 11.24
CA GLY A 1022 -29.71 -4.26 10.95
C GLY A 1022 -30.59 -3.41 10.05
N ASP A 1023 -30.41 -3.58 8.73
CA ASP A 1023 -31.50 -3.48 7.77
C ASP A 1023 -32.08 -4.90 7.65
N ASP A 1024 -33.35 -5.06 8.06
CA ASP A 1024 -34.12 -6.32 8.27
C ASP A 1024 -33.52 -7.35 9.27
#